data_AF-A0A940ITH1-F1
#
_entry.id   AF-A0A940ITH1-F1
#
_cell.length_a   1.000
_cell.length_b   1.000
_cell.length_c   1.000
_cell.angle_alpha   90.00
_cell.angle_beta   90.00
_cell.angle_gamma   90.00
#
_symmetry.space_group_name_H-M   'P 1'
#
loop_
_entity.id
_entity.type
_entity.pdbx_description
1 polymer ?
#
loop_
_entity_poly.entity_id
_entity_poly.type
_entity_poly.pdbx_seq_one_letter_code
_entity_poly.pdbx_strand_id
1 'polypeptide(L)'
;MKIERRFTTADGGAYGDIAFTTTISEIRNPDGKIVFRNENVEVPKGWSQVASDVIAQKYFRKAGVPAALKRVKEKGVPEFLWRSVADTDAMADLPEDQRYVGETSARQVFDRLAGAWAYWGWKGGYFSNEEDARAYYDEMRHMLARQMAAPNSPQWFNTGLHWAYGIDGPSQGHFYVDYKSGKLVKSNSAYEHPQPHACFIQSVSDDLVNEGGIMDLWVREARLFKYGSGTGTNFSSLRGEGESLSGGGKSSGLMGFLKIGDRAAGAIKSGGTTRRAAKMVICDMDHPDIEAFINWKVIEEQKVVSLVAGSKTHEAKLNEIFAAIRAWDGEMADATDPATNAGLKTAIRAAKRAMIPETYINRVLQYARQGFDSIEFPTYDTDWDSEAYVSVSGQNSNNSVRVTDAFLEAVREDKPWELLRRTDGKTARTVSARELWDQVGHAAWACADPGIQFHDTVNSWHTCPADGPIRGSNPCSEYMFLDDTACNLASMNLLKFWTGDQFDADGYVHATRLWTVTLEISVLMAQFPSKEIAQRSYDFRTLGLGYANIGGLLMNMGLGYDSEEGRALCGALTAIMTGVAYSTSAEMAAELGAFPGYAKNADHMLRVIRNHRAAAHGIGNYNGINVRPVELDADNCPDARLVAIAREAWDEALTLGEDHGFRNAQSTVIAPTGTIGLVMDCDTTGIEPDFALVKFKKLAGGGYFKIINQSVPAALETLGYGSAQIEEIIAYAVGHASLGNCPGINHTALAGHGFGPREIEKVEAALATAFDIRFVFNQWTLGEEFCKQTLGIPSDKLNDPTFDLLRHLGFTRAQIDAANDHVCGTMTLEGAPFLKDEHLTVFDCANPCGKKGTRYLSVESHIRMMAAAQSFISGAISKTINMPNSATIADALAAYELSWSLGIKANALYRDGSKLSQPLAAALVEDDEEAEEILATGSAQEKAAVIAEKIVEKIIVKEAVRSHREKLPQRRKGYTQKAVVGGHKVYLRTGEYDDGKLGEIFIDMHKEGAGFRAMMNNFAIAVSVGLQYGVPLDEFVDAFTFTRFEPAGMVQGNDSIKNATSILDYVFRELAVSYLDRTDLAHVKPEGARFDDMGGGEEEGQNVAPVSEQSELKSLTMLKQISSAGYLRKRLPQELMVLQGGVSSSAVASGMSEAAASYQVASVASTAMDVRTKARMQGYEGDPCGECGNYTLVRNGTCMKCNTCGGTSGCS
;
A
#
# COMPACT_ATOMS: atom_id res chain seq x y z
N MET A 1 -16.30 -39.04 -10.78
CA MET A 1 -14.92 -38.86 -11.26
C MET A 1 -14.08 -40.05 -10.84
N LYS A 2 -13.35 -40.63 -11.79
CA LYS A 2 -12.28 -41.59 -11.51
C LYS A 2 -11.02 -40.85 -11.08
N ILE A 3 -10.35 -41.34 -10.05
CA ILE A 3 -9.14 -40.72 -9.48
C ILE A 3 -7.99 -41.72 -9.56
N GLU A 4 -7.03 -41.43 -10.42
CA GLU A 4 -5.76 -42.17 -10.49
C GLU A 4 -4.87 -41.78 -9.30
N ARG A 5 -4.10 -42.74 -8.78
CA ARG A 5 -3.05 -42.47 -7.80
C ARG A 5 -1.74 -42.19 -8.51
N ARG A 6 -1.14 -41.03 -8.26
CA ARG A 6 0.12 -40.61 -8.88
C ARG A 6 1.20 -40.28 -7.86
N PHE A 7 0.85 -39.57 -6.78
CA PHE A 7 1.80 -39.24 -5.72
C PHE A 7 1.76 -40.25 -4.56
N THR A 8 0.72 -41.09 -4.51
CA THR A 8 0.52 -42.06 -3.44
C THR A 8 0.38 -43.49 -3.95
N THR A 9 0.53 -44.46 -3.06
CA THR A 9 0.19 -45.86 -3.33
C THR A 9 -0.89 -46.32 -2.36
N ALA A 10 -1.66 -47.36 -2.72
CA ALA A 10 -2.72 -47.90 -1.87
C ALA A 10 -2.16 -48.42 -0.52
N ASP A 11 -0.99 -49.06 -0.54
CA ASP A 11 -0.35 -49.64 0.65
C ASP A 11 0.34 -48.58 1.52
N GLY A 12 0.97 -47.57 0.91
CA GLY A 12 1.68 -46.50 1.61
C GLY A 12 0.77 -45.37 2.13
N GLY A 13 -0.44 -45.25 1.59
CA GLY A 13 -1.38 -44.17 1.92
C GLY A 13 -0.80 -42.77 1.65
N ALA A 14 -1.32 -41.76 2.35
CA ALA A 14 -0.92 -40.36 2.14
C ALA A 14 0.54 -40.04 2.53
N TYR A 15 1.07 -40.72 3.54
CA TYR A 15 2.32 -40.33 4.22
C TYR A 15 3.43 -41.38 4.16
N GLY A 16 3.26 -42.46 3.38
CA GLY A 16 4.17 -43.61 3.40
C GLY A 16 5.66 -43.26 3.31
N ASP A 17 6.00 -42.29 2.45
CA ASP A 17 7.38 -41.86 2.23
C ASP A 17 7.74 -40.55 2.97
N ILE A 18 6.87 -40.05 3.85
CA ILE A 18 7.03 -38.74 4.52
C ILE A 18 7.28 -38.93 6.02
N ALA A 19 8.53 -38.66 6.43
CA ALA A 19 8.89 -38.61 7.85
C ALA A 19 8.38 -37.30 8.50
N PHE A 20 7.96 -37.38 9.77
CA PHE A 20 7.53 -36.24 10.58
C PHE A 20 8.47 -36.05 11.78
N THR A 21 8.60 -34.81 12.23
CA THR A 21 9.42 -34.41 13.38
C THR A 21 8.66 -33.43 14.26
N THR A 22 9.06 -33.31 15.52
CA THR A 22 8.54 -32.29 16.44
C THR A 22 9.49 -31.11 16.51
N THR A 23 8.96 -29.88 16.44
CA THR A 23 9.69 -28.62 16.63
C THR A 23 8.97 -27.72 17.64
N ILE A 24 9.66 -26.65 18.05
CA ILE A 24 9.13 -25.61 18.93
C ILE A 24 8.83 -24.38 18.07
N SER A 25 7.64 -23.79 18.26
CA SER A 25 7.31 -22.49 17.70
C SER A 25 7.31 -21.43 18.79
N GLU A 26 8.12 -20.38 18.65
CA GLU A 26 8.29 -19.34 19.67
C GLU A 26 8.41 -17.94 19.06
N ILE A 27 7.76 -16.95 19.68
CA ILE A 27 7.93 -15.53 19.35
C ILE A 27 8.50 -14.82 20.57
N ARG A 28 9.58 -14.07 20.38
CA ARG A 28 10.14 -13.17 21.39
C ARG A 28 10.02 -11.72 20.95
N ASN A 29 9.78 -10.84 21.92
CA ASN A 29 9.96 -9.41 21.75
C ASN A 29 11.45 -9.07 21.61
N PRO A 30 11.81 -7.87 21.09
CA PRO A 30 13.19 -7.38 21.07
C PRO A 30 13.86 -7.33 22.45
N ASP A 31 13.08 -7.23 23.53
CA ASP A 31 13.56 -7.28 24.92
C ASP A 31 13.79 -8.71 25.47
N GLY A 32 13.57 -9.74 24.64
CA GLY A 32 13.77 -11.14 24.96
C GLY A 32 12.57 -11.85 25.60
N LYS A 33 11.48 -11.15 25.92
CA LYS A 33 10.27 -11.75 26.52
C LYS A 33 9.52 -12.62 25.51
N ILE A 34 9.05 -13.78 25.96
CA ILE A 34 8.27 -14.71 25.14
C ILE A 34 6.83 -14.19 25.02
N VAL A 35 6.39 -13.94 23.79
CA VAL A 35 5.02 -13.53 23.44
C VAL A 35 4.12 -14.74 23.19
N PHE A 36 4.68 -15.78 22.55
CA PHE A 36 3.98 -17.01 22.21
C PHE A 36 4.97 -18.16 22.22
N ARG A 37 4.56 -19.33 22.71
CA ARG A 37 5.35 -20.57 22.65
C ARG A 37 4.44 -21.79 22.52
N ASN A 38 4.80 -22.71 21.62
CA ASN A 38 4.21 -24.04 21.49
C ASN A 38 5.34 -25.06 21.36
N GLU A 39 5.44 -25.99 22.30
CA GLU A 39 6.60 -26.88 22.44
C GLU A 39 6.49 -28.17 21.63
N ASN A 40 5.29 -28.55 21.19
CA ASN A 40 5.02 -29.86 20.57
C ASN A 40 4.36 -29.70 19.19
N VAL A 41 5.04 -29.02 18.26
CA VAL A 41 4.53 -28.84 16.89
C VAL A 41 5.06 -29.97 16.00
N GLU A 42 4.19 -30.91 15.62
CA GLU A 42 4.56 -31.99 14.68
C GLU A 42 4.34 -31.56 13.23
N VAL A 43 5.38 -31.63 12.41
CA VAL A 43 5.39 -31.25 10.98
C VAL A 43 6.20 -32.25 10.15
N PRO A 44 6.02 -32.32 8.81
CA PRO A 44 6.92 -33.08 7.96
C PRO A 44 8.38 -32.62 8.13
N LYS A 45 9.33 -33.58 8.18
CA LYS A 45 10.74 -33.33 8.48
C LYS A 45 11.43 -32.34 7.52
N GLY A 46 10.93 -32.22 6.29
CA GLY A 46 11.49 -31.32 5.27
C GLY A 46 10.97 -29.88 5.32
N TRP A 47 10.05 -29.53 6.23
CA TRP A 47 9.54 -28.16 6.34
C TRP A 47 10.55 -27.24 7.00
N SER A 48 10.60 -25.98 6.54
CA SER A 48 11.41 -24.96 7.21
C SER A 48 10.84 -24.60 8.59
N GLN A 49 11.67 -23.98 9.44
CA GLN A 49 11.19 -23.42 10.71
C GLN A 49 10.11 -22.34 10.48
N VAL A 50 10.22 -21.55 9.40
CA VAL A 50 9.23 -20.52 9.05
C VAL A 50 7.89 -21.15 8.71
N ALA A 51 7.84 -22.18 7.86
CA ALA A 51 6.60 -22.88 7.53
C ALA A 51 5.97 -23.52 8.79
N SER A 52 6.81 -24.09 9.65
CA SER A 52 6.41 -24.70 10.93
C SER A 52 5.82 -23.67 11.90
N ASP A 53 6.43 -22.49 11.99
CA ASP A 53 5.92 -21.39 12.80
C ASP A 53 4.61 -20.85 12.25
N VAL A 54 4.50 -20.67 10.93
CA VAL A 54 3.28 -20.13 10.33
C VAL A 54 2.11 -21.09 10.50
N ILE A 55 2.27 -22.40 10.26
CA ILE A 55 1.18 -23.36 10.48
C ILE A 55 0.78 -23.41 11.97
N ALA A 56 1.76 -23.45 12.87
CA ALA A 56 1.50 -23.52 14.30
C ALA A 56 0.81 -22.26 14.81
N GLN A 57 1.27 -21.08 14.41
CA GLN A 57 0.77 -19.80 14.92
C GLN A 57 -0.57 -19.42 14.29
N LYS A 58 -0.74 -19.65 12.97
CA LYS A 58 -1.89 -19.16 12.22
C LYS A 58 -2.98 -20.21 11.96
N TYR A 59 -2.61 -21.45 11.68
CA TYR A 59 -3.54 -22.45 11.13
C TYR A 59 -3.96 -23.54 12.10
N PHE A 60 -3.14 -23.83 13.12
CA PHE A 60 -3.57 -24.70 14.21
C PHE A 60 -4.71 -24.03 14.99
N ARG A 61 -5.82 -24.77 15.10
CA ARG A 61 -6.92 -24.40 15.98
C ARG A 61 -6.40 -24.36 17.41
N LYS A 62 -6.50 -23.20 18.07
CA LYS A 62 -5.91 -22.99 19.40
C LYS A 62 -6.70 -23.59 20.55
N ALA A 63 -8.02 -23.75 20.40
CA ALA A 63 -8.90 -24.22 21.46
C ALA A 63 -10.18 -24.85 20.89
N GLY A 64 -10.83 -25.66 21.73
CA GLY A 64 -12.12 -26.29 21.46
C GLY A 64 -12.04 -27.60 20.68
N VAL A 65 -10.83 -28.15 20.49
CA VAL A 65 -10.66 -29.50 19.93
C VAL A 65 -10.84 -30.52 21.04
N PRO A 66 -11.82 -31.45 20.98
CA PRO A 66 -11.99 -32.48 22.00
C PRO A 66 -10.78 -33.41 22.07
N ALA A 67 -10.31 -33.72 23.28
CA ALA A 67 -9.19 -34.64 23.49
C ALA A 67 -9.52 -36.09 23.14
N ALA A 68 -10.80 -36.48 23.21
CA ALA A 68 -11.30 -37.79 22.78
C ALA A 68 -12.49 -37.63 21.82
N LEU A 69 -12.49 -38.42 20.75
CA LEU A 69 -13.45 -38.36 19.66
C LEU A 69 -14.06 -39.73 19.37
N LYS A 70 -15.34 -39.76 19.02
CA LYS A 70 -16.03 -40.95 18.52
C LYS A 70 -16.63 -40.71 17.14
N ARG A 71 -16.55 -41.71 16.26
CA ARG A 71 -17.10 -41.66 14.90
C ARG A 71 -18.61 -41.87 14.93
N VAL A 72 -19.34 -41.12 14.10
CA VAL A 72 -20.80 -41.20 13.98
C VAL A 72 -21.17 -41.90 12.68
N LYS A 73 -21.76 -43.08 12.80
CA LYS A 73 -22.25 -43.85 11.64
C LYS A 73 -23.30 -43.06 10.86
N GLU A 74 -23.02 -42.82 9.58
CA GLU A 74 -23.94 -42.15 8.66
C GLU A 74 -24.33 -43.09 7.52
N LYS A 75 -25.63 -43.20 7.24
CA LYS A 75 -26.16 -44.10 6.21
C LYS A 75 -25.72 -43.62 4.82
N GLY A 76 -25.12 -44.52 4.04
CA GLY A 76 -24.67 -44.22 2.67
C GLY A 76 -23.33 -43.48 2.59
N VAL A 77 -22.64 -43.29 3.72
CA VAL A 77 -21.28 -42.73 3.78
C VAL A 77 -20.32 -43.85 4.22
N PRO A 78 -19.21 -44.07 3.51
CA PRO A 78 -18.16 -45.02 3.90
C PRO A 78 -17.61 -44.74 5.30
N GLU A 79 -17.17 -45.80 6.00
CA GLU A 79 -16.72 -45.72 7.39
C GLU A 79 -15.57 -44.71 7.60
N PHE A 80 -14.62 -44.65 6.67
CA PHE A 80 -13.49 -43.72 6.76
C PHE A 80 -13.89 -42.24 6.62
N LEU A 81 -15.09 -41.97 6.07
CA LEU A 81 -15.64 -40.62 5.91
C LEU A 81 -16.66 -40.25 6.99
N TRP A 82 -16.92 -41.12 7.97
CA TRP A 82 -17.81 -40.79 9.08
C TRP A 82 -17.25 -39.61 9.89
N ARG A 83 -18.11 -38.62 10.13
CA ARG A 83 -17.76 -37.49 10.99
C ARG A 83 -17.47 -37.95 12.42
N SER A 84 -16.70 -37.15 13.15
CA SER A 84 -16.44 -37.36 14.57
C SER A 84 -17.23 -36.38 15.44
N VAL A 85 -17.49 -36.77 16.67
CA VAL A 85 -17.99 -35.89 17.75
C VAL A 85 -17.19 -36.12 19.01
N ALA A 86 -17.25 -35.17 19.94
CA ALA A 86 -16.64 -35.31 21.25
C ALA A 86 -17.17 -36.57 21.97
N ASP A 87 -16.25 -37.39 22.48
CA ASP A 87 -16.63 -38.55 23.29
C ASP A 87 -16.74 -38.13 24.76
N THR A 88 -17.94 -37.69 25.13
CA THR A 88 -18.23 -37.16 26.48
C THR A 88 -17.88 -38.13 27.59
N ASP A 89 -18.00 -39.44 27.35
CA ASP A 89 -17.77 -40.46 28.37
C ASP A 89 -16.26 -40.63 28.59
N ALA A 90 -15.49 -40.80 27.50
CA ALA A 90 -14.03 -40.88 27.57
C ALA A 90 -13.37 -39.57 28.06
N MET A 91 -13.96 -38.41 27.75
CA MET A 91 -13.48 -37.12 28.26
C MET A 91 -13.81 -36.88 29.72
N ALA A 92 -14.84 -37.52 30.27
CA ALA A 92 -15.20 -37.36 31.69
C ALA A 92 -14.05 -37.82 32.61
N ASP A 93 -13.28 -38.81 32.15
CA ASP A 93 -12.10 -39.37 32.84
C ASP A 93 -10.86 -38.45 32.78
N LEU A 94 -10.89 -37.40 31.93
CA LEU A 94 -9.81 -36.42 31.83
C LEU A 94 -10.05 -35.21 32.75
N PRO A 95 -8.98 -34.57 33.28
CA PRO A 95 -9.06 -33.27 33.94
C PRO A 95 -9.78 -32.23 33.07
N GLU A 96 -10.59 -31.36 33.68
CA GLU A 96 -11.46 -30.41 32.94
C GLU A 96 -10.68 -29.51 31.98
N ASP A 97 -9.48 -29.07 32.39
CA ASP A 97 -8.55 -28.25 31.61
C ASP A 97 -7.89 -28.99 30.44
N GLN A 98 -7.98 -30.32 30.40
CA GLN A 98 -7.41 -31.18 29.36
C GLN A 98 -8.46 -31.77 28.41
N ARG A 99 -9.76 -31.54 28.66
CA ARG A 99 -10.84 -32.07 27.80
C ARG A 99 -10.90 -31.40 26.44
N TYR A 100 -10.53 -30.12 26.37
CA TYR A 100 -10.52 -29.34 25.14
C TYR A 100 -9.15 -28.68 24.95
N VAL A 101 -8.48 -29.08 23.88
CA VAL A 101 -7.12 -28.67 23.56
C VAL A 101 -7.08 -27.94 22.21
N GLY A 102 -5.87 -27.64 21.73
CA GLY A 102 -5.61 -27.16 20.37
C GLY A 102 -5.01 -28.25 19.48
N GLU A 103 -4.94 -27.98 18.18
CA GLU A 103 -4.16 -28.79 17.24
C GLU A 103 -2.66 -28.65 17.54
N THR A 104 -1.95 -29.77 17.48
CA THR A 104 -0.50 -29.86 17.73
C THR A 104 0.25 -30.51 16.57
N SER A 105 -0.46 -31.14 15.62
CA SER A 105 0.15 -31.81 14.46
C SER A 105 -0.40 -31.28 13.14
N ALA A 106 0.48 -31.09 12.17
CA ALA A 106 0.11 -30.78 10.80
C ALA A 106 -0.78 -31.86 10.18
N ARG A 107 -0.64 -33.14 10.61
CA ARG A 107 -1.51 -34.24 10.16
C ARG A 107 -2.97 -33.97 10.49
N GLN A 108 -3.27 -33.47 11.68
CA GLN A 108 -4.63 -33.12 12.10
C GLN A 108 -5.26 -32.10 11.15
N VAL A 109 -4.49 -31.09 10.74
CA VAL A 109 -4.92 -30.07 9.78
C VAL A 109 -5.13 -30.67 8.39
N PHE A 110 -4.18 -31.45 7.88
CA PHE A 110 -4.30 -32.07 6.57
C PHE A 110 -5.50 -33.04 6.52
N ASP A 111 -5.69 -33.82 7.57
CA ASP A 111 -6.78 -34.79 7.69
C ASP A 111 -8.15 -34.11 7.74
N ARG A 112 -8.31 -33.03 8.51
CA ARG A 112 -9.61 -32.33 8.54
C ARG A 112 -9.93 -31.62 7.24
N LEU A 113 -8.94 -31.08 6.54
CA LEU A 113 -9.14 -30.41 5.25
C LEU A 113 -9.53 -31.43 4.18
N ALA A 114 -8.63 -32.37 3.90
CA ALA A 114 -8.85 -33.37 2.86
C ALA A 114 -10.03 -34.30 3.17
N GLY A 115 -10.25 -34.61 4.45
CA GLY A 115 -11.35 -35.46 4.88
C GLY A 115 -12.71 -34.78 4.73
N ALA A 116 -12.80 -33.48 5.02
CA ALA A 116 -14.02 -32.71 4.78
C ALA A 116 -14.31 -32.58 3.28
N TRP A 117 -13.29 -32.32 2.45
CA TRP A 117 -13.47 -32.31 0.99
C TRP A 117 -13.92 -33.67 0.47
N ALA A 118 -13.29 -34.76 0.90
CA ALA A 118 -13.68 -36.11 0.49
C ALA A 118 -15.10 -36.46 0.96
N TYR A 119 -15.49 -36.08 2.18
CA TYR A 119 -16.85 -36.28 2.71
C TYR A 119 -17.91 -35.54 1.89
N TRP A 120 -17.69 -34.26 1.60
CA TRP A 120 -18.62 -33.48 0.78
C TRP A 120 -18.60 -33.88 -0.69
N GLY A 121 -17.44 -34.25 -1.24
CA GLY A 121 -17.29 -34.80 -2.57
C GLY A 121 -18.06 -36.11 -2.74
N TRP A 122 -17.97 -37.02 -1.75
CA TRP A 122 -18.77 -38.24 -1.72
C TRP A 122 -20.27 -37.94 -1.70
N LYS A 123 -20.70 -37.04 -0.80
CA LYS A 123 -22.11 -36.67 -0.67
C LYS A 123 -22.65 -35.97 -1.91
N GLY A 124 -21.82 -35.21 -2.62
CA GLY A 124 -22.13 -34.52 -3.87
C GLY A 124 -22.01 -35.38 -5.13
N GLY A 125 -21.58 -36.64 -5.01
CA GLY A 125 -21.46 -37.56 -6.16
C GLY A 125 -20.22 -37.32 -7.04
N TYR A 126 -19.17 -36.68 -6.54
CA TYR A 126 -17.96 -36.38 -7.31
C TYR A 126 -17.07 -37.61 -7.55
N PHE A 127 -17.21 -38.68 -6.77
CA PHE A 127 -16.39 -39.89 -6.90
C PHE A 127 -17.20 -41.04 -7.50
N SER A 128 -16.60 -41.79 -8.42
CA SER A 128 -17.31 -42.90 -9.08
C SER A 128 -17.46 -44.12 -8.15
N ASN A 129 -16.51 -44.35 -7.24
CA ASN A 129 -16.60 -45.37 -6.19
C ASN A 129 -15.78 -45.00 -4.93
N GLU A 130 -15.78 -45.88 -3.93
CA GLU A 130 -15.08 -45.66 -2.64
C GLU A 130 -13.55 -45.59 -2.81
N GLU A 131 -12.98 -46.36 -3.73
CA GLU A 131 -11.54 -46.37 -4.01
C GLU A 131 -11.08 -45.02 -4.55
N ASP A 132 -11.86 -44.41 -5.47
CA ASP A 132 -11.61 -43.06 -5.99
C ASP A 132 -11.62 -42.01 -4.86
N ALA A 133 -12.58 -42.11 -3.93
CA ALA A 133 -12.66 -41.20 -2.79
C ALA A 133 -11.48 -41.35 -1.82
N ARG A 134 -10.98 -42.58 -1.64
CA ARG A 134 -9.77 -42.87 -0.84
C ARG A 134 -8.51 -42.37 -1.54
N ALA A 135 -8.40 -42.59 -2.85
CA ALA A 135 -7.30 -42.07 -3.66
C ALA A 135 -7.23 -40.54 -3.58
N TYR A 136 -8.36 -39.85 -3.79
CA TYR A 136 -8.44 -38.40 -3.62
C TYR A 136 -8.02 -37.96 -2.21
N TYR A 137 -8.52 -38.62 -1.17
CA TYR A 137 -8.18 -38.27 0.21
C TYR A 137 -6.69 -38.43 0.51
N ASP A 138 -6.03 -39.45 -0.06
CA ASP A 138 -4.60 -39.67 0.09
C ASP A 138 -3.76 -38.66 -0.69
N GLU A 139 -4.07 -38.47 -1.97
CA GLU A 139 -3.36 -37.54 -2.88
C GLU A 139 -3.40 -36.10 -2.34
N MET A 140 -4.57 -35.63 -1.86
CA MET A 140 -4.70 -34.28 -1.30
C MET A 140 -3.85 -34.08 -0.04
N ARG A 141 -3.80 -35.09 0.84
CA ARG A 141 -2.97 -35.04 2.07
C ARG A 141 -1.48 -35.08 1.74
N HIS A 142 -1.11 -35.87 0.73
CA HIS A 142 0.26 -35.92 0.24
C HIS A 142 0.70 -34.56 -0.31
N MET A 143 -0.11 -33.95 -1.19
CA MET A 143 0.20 -32.63 -1.76
C MET A 143 0.33 -31.54 -0.70
N LEU A 144 -0.52 -31.54 0.34
CA LEU A 144 -0.41 -30.61 1.46
C LEU A 144 0.89 -30.85 2.26
N ALA A 145 1.22 -32.11 2.58
CA ALA A 145 2.41 -32.44 3.34
C ALA A 145 3.72 -32.15 2.58
N ARG A 146 3.72 -32.31 1.25
CA ARG A 146 4.85 -31.99 0.37
C ARG A 146 4.89 -30.53 -0.08
N GLN A 147 3.97 -29.70 0.41
CA GLN A 147 3.85 -28.27 0.06
C GLN A 147 3.71 -28.03 -1.46
N MET A 148 3.10 -28.98 -2.18
CA MET A 148 2.90 -28.88 -3.63
C MET A 148 1.83 -27.85 -3.98
N ALA A 149 0.87 -27.65 -3.07
CA ALA A 149 -0.18 -26.65 -3.20
C ALA A 149 -0.82 -26.35 -1.85
N ALA A 150 -1.45 -25.18 -1.74
CA ALA A 150 -2.19 -24.77 -0.56
C ALA A 150 -3.50 -24.05 -0.94
N PRO A 151 -4.60 -24.29 -0.20
CA PRO A 151 -5.81 -23.51 -0.35
C PRO A 151 -5.69 -22.15 0.35
N ASN A 152 -6.60 -21.22 0.06
CA ASN A 152 -6.65 -19.92 0.72
C ASN A 152 -6.84 -20.03 2.25
N SER A 153 -6.37 -19.03 3.01
CA SER A 153 -6.39 -19.05 4.48
C SER A 153 -7.75 -19.38 5.13
N PRO A 154 -8.92 -18.87 4.67
CA PRO A 154 -10.22 -19.30 5.21
C PRO A 154 -10.51 -20.81 5.18
N GLN A 155 -9.95 -21.57 4.23
CA GLN A 155 -10.05 -23.03 4.23
C GLN A 155 -9.32 -23.61 5.44
N TRP A 156 -8.09 -23.17 5.68
CA TRP A 156 -7.32 -23.57 6.86
C TRP A 156 -8.04 -23.23 8.17
N PHE A 157 -8.75 -22.10 8.25
CA PHE A 157 -9.42 -21.71 9.50
C PHE A 157 -10.72 -22.48 9.75
N ASN A 158 -11.52 -22.71 8.70
CA ASN A 158 -12.94 -23.06 8.86
C ASN A 158 -13.27 -24.47 8.40
N THR A 159 -12.51 -25.04 7.46
CA THR A 159 -12.86 -26.31 6.81
C THR A 159 -12.59 -27.50 7.72
N GLY A 160 -13.58 -28.38 7.83
CA GLY A 160 -13.47 -29.66 8.53
C GLY A 160 -13.58 -29.59 10.06
N LEU A 161 -13.77 -28.41 10.67
CA LEU A 161 -13.93 -28.32 12.13
C LEU A 161 -15.13 -29.14 12.65
N HIS A 162 -16.28 -29.03 11.99
CA HIS A 162 -17.45 -29.82 12.34
C HIS A 162 -17.28 -31.30 11.99
N TRP A 163 -16.71 -31.62 10.82
CA TRP A 163 -16.53 -33.00 10.37
C TRP A 163 -15.51 -33.78 11.20
N ALA A 164 -14.34 -33.19 11.49
CA ALA A 164 -13.25 -33.85 12.17
C ALA A 164 -13.39 -33.86 13.70
N TYR A 165 -14.02 -32.84 14.28
CA TYR A 165 -14.04 -32.63 15.73
C TYR A 165 -15.44 -32.48 16.33
N GLY A 166 -16.50 -32.39 15.51
CA GLY A 166 -17.85 -32.11 15.99
C GLY A 166 -18.03 -30.69 16.56
N ILE A 167 -17.13 -29.76 16.23
CA ILE A 167 -17.23 -28.36 16.66
C ILE A 167 -18.43 -27.72 15.97
N ASP A 168 -19.30 -27.12 16.77
CA ASP A 168 -20.52 -26.48 16.31
C ASP A 168 -20.81 -25.17 17.07
N GLY A 169 -21.73 -24.36 16.56
CA GLY A 169 -22.15 -23.09 17.15
C GLY A 169 -23.46 -22.57 16.54
N PRO A 170 -24.14 -21.63 17.20
CA PRO A 170 -25.43 -21.12 16.74
C PRO A 170 -25.32 -20.40 15.39
N SER A 171 -26.35 -20.53 14.55
CA SER A 171 -26.47 -19.82 13.27
C SER A 171 -26.14 -18.32 13.39
N GLN A 172 -25.33 -17.81 12.46
CA GLN A 172 -24.87 -16.42 12.42
C GLN A 172 -25.54 -15.60 11.30
N GLY A 173 -26.66 -16.10 10.75
CA GLY A 173 -27.38 -15.44 9.66
C GLY A 173 -26.83 -15.75 8.26
N HIS A 174 -26.13 -16.88 8.12
CA HIS A 174 -25.64 -17.38 6.83
C HIS A 174 -26.68 -18.23 6.09
N PHE A 175 -26.46 -18.42 4.80
CA PHE A 175 -27.28 -19.17 3.86
C PHE A 175 -26.42 -20.09 3.00
N TYR A 176 -27.01 -21.16 2.49
CA TYR A 176 -26.39 -22.06 1.51
C TYR A 176 -27.46 -22.59 0.55
N VAL A 177 -27.07 -23.11 -0.60
CA VAL A 177 -27.99 -23.84 -1.49
C VAL A 177 -27.84 -25.32 -1.20
N ASP A 178 -28.93 -25.97 -0.83
CA ASP A 178 -28.93 -27.42 -0.61
C ASP A 178 -28.72 -28.14 -1.95
N TYR A 179 -27.62 -28.87 -2.06
CA TYR A 179 -27.19 -29.46 -3.32
C TYR A 179 -28.13 -30.55 -3.87
N LYS A 180 -29.01 -31.12 -3.04
CA LYS A 180 -29.98 -32.13 -3.49
C LYS A 180 -31.23 -31.50 -4.07
N SER A 181 -31.77 -30.49 -3.38
CA SER A 181 -33.01 -29.82 -3.75
C SER A 181 -32.80 -28.61 -4.67
N GLY A 182 -31.57 -28.08 -4.73
CA GLY A 182 -31.23 -26.84 -5.42
C GLY A 182 -31.86 -25.59 -4.80
N LYS A 183 -32.36 -25.68 -3.56
CA LYS A 183 -33.07 -24.59 -2.88
C LYS A 183 -32.16 -23.85 -1.91
N LEU A 184 -32.33 -22.53 -1.85
CA LEU A 184 -31.70 -21.68 -0.84
C LEU A 184 -32.25 -22.00 0.56
N VAL A 185 -31.36 -22.22 1.52
CA VAL A 185 -31.66 -22.58 2.90
C VAL A 185 -30.86 -21.69 3.85
N LYS A 186 -31.47 -21.33 4.98
CA LYS A 186 -30.77 -20.63 6.06
C LYS A 186 -30.00 -21.65 6.90
N SER A 187 -28.73 -21.37 7.19
CA SER A 187 -27.90 -22.25 7.99
C SER A 187 -28.42 -22.36 9.42
N ASN A 188 -28.49 -23.59 9.94
CA ASN A 188 -28.84 -23.86 11.34
C ASN A 188 -27.61 -23.86 12.27
N SER A 189 -26.42 -24.10 11.69
CA SER A 189 -25.14 -24.23 12.36
C SER A 189 -24.12 -23.23 11.81
N ALA A 190 -23.18 -22.80 12.66
CA ALA A 190 -22.05 -21.95 12.26
C ALA A 190 -20.91 -22.70 11.57
N TYR A 191 -20.83 -24.04 11.68
CA TYR A 191 -19.66 -24.82 11.27
C TYR A 191 -19.97 -26.07 10.44
N GLU A 192 -21.21 -26.56 10.41
CA GLU A 192 -21.61 -27.71 9.59
C GLU A 192 -21.29 -27.47 8.11
N HIS A 193 -21.69 -26.31 7.62
CA HIS A 193 -21.23 -25.74 6.36
C HIS A 193 -20.12 -24.71 6.65
N PRO A 194 -18.88 -24.90 6.20
CA PRO A 194 -17.82 -23.93 6.45
C PRO A 194 -17.99 -22.65 5.61
N GLN A 195 -17.27 -21.58 5.96
CA GLN A 195 -17.02 -20.43 5.07
C GLN A 195 -15.59 -20.53 4.50
N PRO A 196 -15.38 -21.29 3.41
CA PRO A 196 -14.04 -21.53 2.86
C PRO A 196 -13.56 -20.45 1.87
N HIS A 197 -14.43 -19.55 1.44
CA HIS A 197 -14.11 -18.59 0.37
C HIS A 197 -13.29 -17.41 0.90
N ALA A 198 -12.30 -16.94 0.12
CA ALA A 198 -11.48 -15.80 0.49
C ALA A 198 -11.98 -14.49 -0.11
N CYS A 199 -12.59 -14.56 -1.29
CA CYS A 199 -12.85 -13.40 -2.14
C CYS A 199 -14.36 -13.26 -2.36
N PHE A 200 -14.88 -12.06 -2.12
CA PHE A 200 -16.29 -11.73 -2.29
C PHE A 200 -16.41 -10.41 -3.07
N ILE A 201 -17.36 -10.37 -4.00
CA ILE A 201 -17.78 -9.14 -4.67
C ILE A 201 -19.21 -8.86 -4.20
N GLN A 202 -19.49 -7.66 -3.70
CA GLN A 202 -20.78 -7.32 -3.12
C GLN A 202 -21.46 -6.14 -3.81
N SER A 203 -22.76 -6.33 -3.97
CA SER A 203 -23.86 -5.38 -4.13
C SER A 203 -23.88 -4.17 -3.20
N VAL A 204 -24.03 -2.94 -3.70
CA VAL A 204 -24.63 -1.85 -2.91
C VAL A 204 -25.66 -1.08 -3.72
N SER A 205 -26.86 -0.95 -3.14
CA SER A 205 -27.93 -0.09 -3.67
C SER A 205 -27.87 1.29 -3.01
N ASP A 206 -28.32 2.31 -3.73
CA ASP A 206 -28.44 3.69 -3.25
C ASP A 206 -29.63 3.87 -2.28
N ASP A 207 -29.59 3.12 -1.18
CA ASP A 207 -30.53 3.09 -0.08
C ASP A 207 -29.76 3.01 1.25
N LEU A 208 -30.23 3.68 2.30
CA LEU A 208 -29.51 3.75 3.56
C LEU A 208 -29.61 2.49 4.42
N VAL A 209 -30.81 1.91 4.58
CA VAL A 209 -31.10 0.95 5.68
C VAL A 209 -31.83 -0.33 5.24
N ASN A 210 -32.39 -0.39 4.04
CA ASN A 210 -33.09 -1.57 3.55
C ASN A 210 -32.10 -2.68 3.17
N GLU A 211 -32.61 -3.91 2.98
CA GLU A 211 -31.83 -5.06 2.49
C GLU A 211 -31.14 -4.69 1.17
N GLY A 212 -29.82 -4.91 1.07
CA GLY A 212 -29.01 -4.49 -0.08
C GLY A 212 -28.56 -3.02 -0.07
N GLY A 213 -28.97 -2.21 0.91
CA GLY A 213 -28.51 -0.84 1.11
C GLY A 213 -27.15 -0.71 1.80
N ILE A 214 -26.74 0.52 2.10
CA ILE A 214 -25.42 0.89 2.63
C ILE A 214 -25.18 0.27 4.02
N MET A 215 -26.13 0.40 4.96
CA MET A 215 -25.93 -0.14 6.31
C MET A 215 -25.97 -1.67 6.35
N ASP A 216 -26.76 -2.30 5.48
CA ASP A 216 -26.79 -3.75 5.32
C ASP A 216 -25.46 -4.29 4.75
N LEU A 217 -24.84 -3.58 3.81
CA LEU A 217 -23.49 -3.92 3.33
C LEU A 217 -22.49 -4.03 4.50
N TRP A 218 -22.46 -3.06 5.41
CA TRP A 218 -21.55 -3.12 6.57
C TRP A 218 -21.80 -4.33 7.48
N VAL A 219 -23.06 -4.74 7.65
CA VAL A 219 -23.42 -5.96 8.38
C VAL A 219 -22.91 -7.21 7.66
N ARG A 220 -23.10 -7.28 6.34
CA ARG A 220 -22.59 -8.40 5.51
C ARG A 220 -21.07 -8.47 5.54
N GLU A 221 -20.38 -7.35 5.42
CA GLU A 221 -18.92 -7.27 5.52
C GLU A 221 -18.41 -7.70 6.89
N ALA A 222 -19.06 -7.27 7.97
CA ALA A 222 -18.67 -7.69 9.32
C ALA A 222 -18.77 -9.21 9.50
N ARG A 223 -19.80 -9.85 8.93
CA ARG A 223 -19.92 -11.32 8.91
C ARG A 223 -18.78 -11.96 8.13
N LEU A 224 -18.36 -11.40 6.99
CA LEU A 224 -17.24 -11.91 6.21
C LEU A 224 -15.90 -11.80 6.94
N PHE A 225 -15.62 -10.63 7.51
CA PHE A 225 -14.37 -10.37 8.24
C PHE A 225 -14.21 -11.27 9.46
N LYS A 226 -15.31 -11.62 10.15
CA LYS A 226 -15.30 -12.56 11.28
C LYS A 226 -14.69 -13.92 10.93
N TYR A 227 -14.94 -14.42 9.72
CA TYR A 227 -14.43 -15.70 9.22
C TYR A 227 -13.16 -15.56 8.37
N GLY A 228 -12.57 -14.36 8.34
CA GLY A 228 -11.29 -14.10 7.71
C GLY A 228 -11.35 -13.91 6.20
N SER A 229 -12.50 -13.62 5.61
CA SER A 229 -12.65 -13.36 4.17
C SER A 229 -12.52 -11.86 3.84
N GLY A 230 -12.15 -11.55 2.61
CA GLY A 230 -12.09 -10.19 2.08
C GLY A 230 -13.24 -9.90 1.11
N THR A 231 -13.56 -8.62 0.94
CA THR A 231 -14.74 -8.15 0.18
C THR A 231 -14.38 -6.95 -0.69
N GLY A 232 -14.94 -6.87 -1.89
CA GLY A 232 -14.89 -5.67 -2.71
C GLY A 232 -16.26 -5.23 -3.18
N THR A 233 -16.45 -3.91 -3.31
CA THR A 233 -17.72 -3.31 -3.73
C THR A 233 -17.42 -2.14 -4.64
N ASN A 234 -18.17 -2.06 -5.74
CA ASN A 234 -18.24 -0.87 -6.56
C ASN A 234 -19.32 0.07 -6.00
N PHE A 235 -18.91 1.27 -5.59
CA PHE A 235 -19.77 2.26 -4.95
C PHE A 235 -20.37 3.28 -5.92
N SER A 236 -20.11 3.13 -7.22
CA SER A 236 -20.53 4.07 -8.26
C SER A 236 -22.04 4.15 -8.46
N SER A 237 -22.81 3.22 -7.88
CA SER A 237 -24.28 3.28 -7.86
C SER A 237 -24.82 4.32 -6.88
N LEU A 238 -24.04 4.71 -5.86
CA LEU A 238 -24.46 5.69 -4.86
C LEU A 238 -24.52 7.09 -5.45
N ARG A 239 -25.50 7.89 -5.04
CA ARG A 239 -25.62 9.27 -5.52
C ARG A 239 -24.48 10.15 -5.01
N GLY A 240 -23.98 11.04 -5.87
CA GLY A 240 -22.91 11.99 -5.55
C GLY A 240 -23.33 13.08 -4.57
N GLU A 241 -22.34 13.84 -4.10
CA GLU A 241 -22.56 14.97 -3.19
C GLU A 241 -23.48 16.02 -3.83
N GLY A 242 -24.43 16.53 -3.04
CA GLY A 242 -25.34 17.58 -3.49
C GLY A 242 -26.56 17.10 -4.29
N GLU A 243 -26.62 15.82 -4.69
CA GLU A 243 -27.80 15.23 -5.34
C GLU A 243 -29.02 15.16 -4.38
N SER A 244 -30.24 15.24 -4.93
CA SER A 244 -31.46 15.33 -4.13
C SER A 244 -31.80 14.06 -3.36
N LEU A 245 -32.38 14.21 -2.15
CA LEU A 245 -32.94 13.12 -1.34
C LEU A 245 -34.47 13.11 -1.41
N SER A 246 -35.09 11.91 -1.29
CA SER A 246 -36.54 11.74 -1.36
C SER A 246 -37.30 12.43 -0.22
N GLY A 247 -36.69 12.51 0.98
CA GLY A 247 -37.25 13.21 2.15
C GLY A 247 -37.00 14.73 2.17
N GLY A 248 -36.41 15.31 1.12
CA GLY A 248 -35.88 16.67 1.11
C GLY A 248 -34.43 16.74 1.61
N GLY A 249 -33.68 17.75 1.15
CA GLY A 249 -32.24 17.91 1.44
C GLY A 249 -31.33 17.40 0.31
N LYS A 250 -30.03 17.32 0.60
CA LYS A 250 -28.96 16.95 -0.34
C LYS A 250 -28.13 15.80 0.22
N SER A 251 -27.67 14.93 -0.66
CA SER A 251 -26.75 13.82 -0.34
C SER A 251 -25.41 14.35 0.17
N SER A 252 -24.81 13.60 1.10
CA SER A 252 -23.43 13.78 1.57
C SER A 252 -22.37 13.22 0.61
N GLY A 253 -22.80 12.59 -0.49
CA GLY A 253 -21.92 11.88 -1.42
C GLY A 253 -21.38 10.57 -0.86
N LEU A 254 -20.64 9.84 -1.69
CA LEU A 254 -20.13 8.51 -1.35
C LEU A 254 -19.00 8.57 -0.30
N MET A 255 -18.21 9.66 -0.30
CA MET A 255 -17.02 9.78 0.55
C MET A 255 -17.33 9.70 2.04
N GLY A 256 -18.49 10.23 2.47
CA GLY A 256 -18.93 10.11 3.87
C GLY A 256 -19.12 8.65 4.30
N PHE A 257 -19.74 7.83 3.44
CA PHE A 257 -19.98 6.42 3.72
C PHE A 257 -18.71 5.57 3.64
N LEU A 258 -17.81 5.87 2.71
CA LEU A 258 -16.52 5.18 2.63
C LEU A 258 -15.69 5.34 3.91
N LYS A 259 -15.69 6.54 4.51
CA LYS A 259 -15.01 6.79 5.78
C LYS A 259 -15.61 5.97 6.93
N ILE A 260 -16.94 5.83 6.98
CA ILE A 260 -17.61 4.96 7.96
C ILE A 260 -17.17 3.50 7.77
N GLY A 261 -17.19 3.03 6.52
CA GLY A 261 -16.78 1.69 6.15
C GLY A 261 -15.36 1.34 6.53
N ASP A 262 -14.43 2.25 6.23
CA ASP A 262 -13.02 2.14 6.59
C ASP A 262 -12.84 1.99 8.11
N ARG A 263 -13.55 2.81 8.91
CA ARG A 263 -13.53 2.71 10.37
C ARG A 263 -14.12 1.40 10.89
N ALA A 264 -15.22 0.94 10.29
CA ALA A 264 -15.82 -0.33 10.64
C ALA A 264 -14.86 -1.50 10.35
N ALA A 265 -14.20 -1.49 9.19
CA ALA A 265 -13.20 -2.50 8.83
C ALA A 265 -12.01 -2.52 9.81
N GLY A 266 -11.48 -1.35 10.18
CA GLY A 266 -10.37 -1.24 11.15
C GLY A 266 -10.71 -1.73 12.55
N ALA A 267 -11.99 -1.66 12.96
CA ALA A 267 -12.46 -2.12 14.27
C ALA A 267 -12.67 -3.64 14.36
N ILE A 268 -12.87 -4.33 13.22
CA ILE A 268 -13.22 -5.75 13.19
C ILE A 268 -11.96 -6.60 13.00
N LYS A 269 -11.72 -7.52 13.95
CA LYS A 269 -10.65 -8.52 13.89
C LYS A 269 -11.25 -9.92 13.98
N SER A 270 -10.77 -10.85 13.17
CA SER A 270 -11.18 -12.27 13.25
C SER A 270 -10.60 -12.94 14.51
N GLY A 271 -11.40 -13.77 15.18
CA GLY A 271 -11.03 -14.42 16.45
C GLY A 271 -10.21 -15.70 16.25
N GLY A 272 -9.24 -15.94 17.15
CA GLY A 272 -8.36 -17.11 17.18
C GLY A 272 -6.94 -16.83 16.65
N THR A 273 -6.84 -16.11 15.53
CA THR A 273 -5.61 -15.61 14.93
C THR A 273 -5.94 -14.27 14.27
N THR A 274 -5.41 -13.15 14.78
CA THR A 274 -5.85 -11.80 14.39
C THR A 274 -5.54 -11.48 12.92
N ARG A 275 -6.44 -11.78 11.98
CA ARG A 275 -6.42 -11.26 10.60
C ARG A 275 -7.23 -9.96 10.55
N ARG A 276 -6.60 -8.88 10.05
CA ARG A 276 -7.26 -7.60 9.74
C ARG A 276 -8.26 -7.76 8.60
N ALA A 277 -9.32 -6.96 8.61
CA ALA A 277 -10.26 -6.86 7.50
C ALA A 277 -9.52 -6.47 6.20
N ALA A 278 -9.99 -7.01 5.07
CA ALA A 278 -9.46 -6.68 3.75
C ALA A 278 -10.62 -6.24 2.86
N LYS A 279 -10.60 -4.97 2.43
CA LYS A 279 -11.67 -4.33 1.68
C LYS A 279 -11.16 -3.72 0.36
N MET A 280 -11.92 -3.85 -0.72
CA MET A 280 -11.74 -3.09 -1.95
C MET A 280 -12.91 -2.12 -2.14
N VAL A 281 -12.56 -0.89 -2.52
CA VAL A 281 -13.52 0.16 -2.87
C VAL A 281 -13.25 0.58 -4.31
N ILE A 282 -14.29 0.53 -5.15
CA ILE A 282 -14.19 0.85 -6.57
C ILE A 282 -15.11 2.02 -6.90
N CYS A 283 -14.60 2.97 -7.69
CA CYS A 283 -15.36 4.11 -8.22
C CYS A 283 -15.13 4.24 -9.73
N ASP A 284 -16.17 4.61 -10.47
CA ASP A 284 -16.15 4.74 -11.93
C ASP A 284 -15.69 6.15 -12.31
N MET A 285 -14.95 6.27 -13.42
CA MET A 285 -14.36 7.55 -13.85
C MET A 285 -15.39 8.64 -14.18
N ASP A 286 -16.66 8.28 -14.39
CA ASP A 286 -17.77 9.20 -14.67
C ASP A 286 -18.55 9.61 -13.39
N HIS A 287 -18.12 9.17 -12.20
CA HIS A 287 -18.83 9.46 -10.97
C HIS A 287 -18.64 10.94 -10.54
N PRO A 288 -19.67 11.67 -10.06
CA PRO A 288 -19.54 13.06 -9.61
C PRO A 288 -18.46 13.31 -8.54
N ASP A 289 -18.30 12.37 -7.62
CA ASP A 289 -17.32 12.43 -6.52
C ASP A 289 -15.92 11.86 -6.89
N ILE A 290 -15.63 11.57 -8.17
CA ILE A 290 -14.42 10.84 -8.58
C ILE A 290 -13.11 11.54 -8.19
N GLU A 291 -13.02 12.87 -8.32
CA GLU A 291 -11.82 13.62 -7.96
C GLU A 291 -11.51 13.52 -6.47
N ALA A 292 -12.54 13.59 -5.63
CA ALA A 292 -12.41 13.44 -4.18
C ALA A 292 -11.98 12.00 -3.81
N PHE A 293 -12.47 11.01 -4.55
CA PHE A 293 -12.09 9.61 -4.38
C PHE A 293 -10.63 9.35 -4.74
N ILE A 294 -10.16 9.84 -5.89
CA ILE A 294 -8.77 9.70 -6.36
C ILE A 294 -7.79 10.29 -5.34
N ASN A 295 -8.06 11.52 -4.88
CA ASN A 295 -7.15 12.24 -3.99
C ASN A 295 -7.31 11.87 -2.50
N TRP A 296 -8.24 10.98 -2.15
CA TRP A 296 -8.58 10.70 -0.76
C TRP A 296 -7.36 10.25 0.05
N LYS A 297 -6.66 9.19 -0.38
CA LYS A 297 -5.52 8.64 0.36
C LYS A 297 -4.34 9.60 0.41
N VAL A 298 -4.07 10.35 -0.66
CA VAL A 298 -3.02 11.39 -0.69
C VAL A 298 -3.24 12.41 0.42
N ILE A 299 -4.47 12.92 0.55
CA ILE A 299 -4.84 13.90 1.58
C ILE A 299 -4.71 13.29 2.99
N GLU A 300 -5.04 12.01 3.18
CA GLU A 300 -4.93 11.35 4.48
C GLU A 300 -3.46 11.11 4.88
N GLU A 301 -2.57 10.78 3.95
CA GLU A 301 -1.12 10.72 4.20
C GLU A 301 -0.57 12.10 4.62
N GLN A 302 -0.97 13.17 3.93
CA GLN A 302 -0.57 14.55 4.29
C GLN A 302 -1.00 14.94 5.71
N LYS A 303 -2.17 14.46 6.16
CA LYS A 303 -2.63 14.65 7.55
C LYS A 303 -1.73 13.91 8.54
N VAL A 304 -1.36 12.65 8.26
CA VAL A 304 -0.43 11.89 9.12
C VAL A 304 0.88 12.64 9.29
N VAL A 305 1.48 13.12 8.19
CA VAL A 305 2.72 13.89 8.26
C VAL A 305 2.55 15.16 9.10
N SER A 306 1.45 15.88 8.90
CA SER A 306 1.14 17.10 9.65
C SER A 306 0.98 16.84 11.15
N LEU A 307 0.37 15.72 11.54
CA LEU A 307 0.22 15.31 12.94
C LEU A 307 1.56 14.94 13.57
N VAL A 308 2.39 14.16 12.88
CA VAL A 308 3.71 13.74 13.36
C VAL A 308 4.65 14.94 13.49
N ALA A 309 4.81 15.73 12.41
CA ALA A 309 5.67 16.91 12.42
C ALA A 309 5.18 17.96 13.43
N GLY A 310 3.87 18.19 13.48
CA GLY A 310 3.24 19.12 14.41
C GLY A 310 3.46 18.73 15.87
N SER A 311 3.21 17.47 16.24
CA SER A 311 3.37 16.99 17.62
C SER A 311 4.83 17.06 18.12
N LYS A 312 5.79 16.62 17.31
CA LYS A 312 7.23 16.72 17.63
C LYS A 312 7.70 18.17 17.78
N THR A 313 7.22 19.05 16.88
CA THR A 313 7.53 20.49 16.97
C THR A 313 6.92 21.13 18.21
N HIS A 314 5.71 20.73 18.60
CA HIS A 314 5.08 21.18 19.85
C HIS A 314 5.92 20.78 21.06
N GLU A 315 6.27 19.50 21.19
CA GLU A 315 7.08 19.02 22.31
C GLU A 315 8.43 19.76 22.40
N ALA A 316 9.13 19.86 21.27
CA ALA A 316 10.44 20.51 21.21
C ALA A 316 10.36 22.00 21.60
N LYS A 317 9.42 22.76 21.01
CA LYS A 317 9.32 24.22 21.23
C LYS A 317 8.80 24.55 22.63
N LEU A 318 7.90 23.74 23.19
CA LEU A 318 7.43 23.95 24.56
C LEU A 318 8.54 23.65 25.59
N ASN A 319 9.35 22.61 25.37
CA ASN A 319 10.50 22.33 26.22
C ASN A 319 11.67 23.31 26.02
N GLU A 320 11.83 23.91 24.84
CA GLU A 320 12.77 25.02 24.60
C GLU A 320 12.41 26.25 25.45
N ILE A 321 11.10 26.54 25.62
CA ILE A 321 10.63 27.59 26.54
C ILE A 321 11.03 27.26 27.98
N PHE A 322 10.82 26.02 28.45
CA PHE A 322 11.28 25.61 29.78
C PHE A 322 12.80 25.70 29.94
N ALA A 323 13.56 25.31 28.91
CA ALA A 323 15.02 25.42 28.92
C ALA A 323 15.47 26.89 29.03
N ALA A 324 14.82 27.81 28.32
CA ALA A 324 15.09 29.24 28.41
C ALA A 324 14.73 29.86 29.77
N ILE A 325 13.72 29.31 30.47
CA ILE A 325 13.39 29.68 31.84
C ILE A 325 14.44 29.14 32.82
N ARG A 326 14.87 27.88 32.66
CA ARG A 326 15.91 27.25 33.50
C ARG A 326 17.29 27.90 33.36
N ALA A 327 17.62 28.39 32.17
CA ALA A 327 18.90 29.05 31.90
C ALA A 327 18.98 30.46 32.52
N TRP A 328 17.89 30.98 33.10
CA TRP A 328 17.87 32.28 33.75
C TRP A 328 18.56 32.23 35.12
N ASP A 329 19.50 33.13 35.34
CA ASP A 329 20.35 33.23 36.53
C ASP A 329 19.85 34.27 37.56
N GLY A 330 18.75 34.98 37.27
CA GLY A 330 18.12 35.98 38.14
C GLY A 330 16.97 35.45 39.02
N GLU A 331 16.14 36.36 39.55
CA GLU A 331 15.00 35.96 40.40
C GLU A 331 13.95 35.13 39.63
N MET A 332 13.38 34.13 40.30
CA MET A 332 12.42 33.19 39.70
C MET A 332 11.15 33.88 39.17
N ALA A 333 10.76 35.02 39.75
CA ALA A 333 9.64 35.82 39.27
C ALA A 333 9.88 36.38 37.86
N ASP A 334 11.12 36.81 37.58
CA ASP A 334 11.54 37.35 36.28
C ASP A 334 11.83 36.25 35.25
N ALA A 335 12.14 35.03 35.70
CA ALA A 335 12.43 33.89 34.83
C ALA A 335 11.26 33.58 33.86
N THR A 336 10.02 33.86 34.27
CA THR A 336 8.78 33.60 33.51
C THR A 336 8.15 34.84 32.86
N ASP A 337 8.83 35.99 32.92
CA ASP A 337 8.40 37.22 32.27
C ASP A 337 9.22 37.47 30.99
N PRO A 338 8.61 37.40 29.79
CA PRO A 338 9.33 37.65 28.54
C PRO A 338 9.72 39.12 28.32
N ALA A 339 9.31 40.06 29.17
CA ALA A 339 9.81 41.43 29.14
C ALA A 339 11.23 41.52 29.72
N THR A 340 11.56 40.69 30.72
CA THR A 340 12.83 40.69 31.46
C THR A 340 13.76 39.56 31.00
N ASN A 341 13.25 38.35 30.76
CA ASN A 341 14.06 37.23 30.25
C ASN A 341 14.16 37.26 28.71
N ALA A 342 15.29 37.73 28.20
CA ALA A 342 15.55 37.81 26.75
C ALA A 342 15.64 36.43 26.06
N GLY A 343 16.13 35.41 26.77
CA GLY A 343 16.16 34.01 26.30
C GLY A 343 14.74 33.47 26.13
N LEU A 344 13.88 33.67 27.13
CA LEU A 344 12.46 33.33 27.08
C LEU A 344 11.74 34.05 25.94
N LYS A 345 11.99 35.36 25.76
CA LYS A 345 11.42 36.14 24.66
C LYS A 345 11.79 35.57 23.29
N THR A 346 13.02 35.06 23.16
CA THR A 346 13.50 34.42 21.93
C THR A 346 12.83 33.07 21.71
N ALA A 347 12.76 32.23 22.75
CA ALA A 347 12.07 30.93 22.70
C ALA A 347 10.58 31.09 22.38
N ILE A 348 9.89 32.07 22.96
CA ILE A 348 8.48 32.38 22.65
C ILE A 348 8.32 32.85 21.20
N ARG A 349 9.23 33.69 20.69
CA ARG A 349 9.20 34.09 19.27
C ARG A 349 9.45 32.91 18.34
N ALA A 350 10.36 32.01 18.70
CA ALA A 350 10.62 30.78 17.96
C ALA A 350 9.39 29.86 17.94
N ALA A 351 8.74 29.66 19.10
CA ALA A 351 7.50 28.89 19.21
C ALA A 351 6.36 29.51 18.38
N LYS A 352 6.18 30.84 18.41
CA LYS A 352 5.19 31.53 17.57
C LYS A 352 5.50 31.41 16.07
N ARG A 353 6.78 31.50 15.67
CA ARG A 353 7.22 31.26 14.29
C ARG A 353 6.96 29.82 13.84
N ALA A 354 7.05 28.87 14.76
CA ALA A 354 6.72 27.47 14.55
C ALA A 354 5.21 27.16 14.69
N MET A 355 4.35 28.18 14.66
CA MET A 355 2.88 28.06 14.72
C MET A 355 2.35 27.40 16.00
N ILE A 356 3.10 27.41 17.09
CA ILE A 356 2.62 26.94 18.39
C ILE A 356 1.54 27.91 18.91
N PRO A 357 0.32 27.43 19.24
CA PRO A 357 -0.75 28.29 19.72
C PRO A 357 -0.36 29.05 20.99
N GLU A 358 -0.74 30.33 21.07
CA GLU A 358 -0.42 31.17 22.23
C GLU A 358 -0.99 30.62 23.54
N THR A 359 -2.09 29.87 23.47
CA THR A 359 -2.69 29.19 24.62
C THR A 359 -1.75 28.16 25.25
N TYR A 360 -0.98 27.42 24.45
CA TYR A 360 0.01 26.46 24.94
C TYR A 360 1.26 27.13 25.48
N ILE A 361 1.73 28.21 24.83
CA ILE A 361 2.84 29.03 25.33
C ILE A 361 2.49 29.59 26.71
N ASN A 362 1.30 30.16 26.87
CA ASN A 362 0.83 30.68 28.16
C ASN A 362 0.68 29.58 29.21
N ARG A 363 0.24 28.38 28.82
CA ARG A 363 0.17 27.22 29.72
C ARG A 363 1.55 26.81 30.25
N VAL A 364 2.57 26.78 29.39
CA VAL A 364 3.95 26.50 29.82
C VAL A 364 4.47 27.55 30.80
N LEU A 365 4.22 28.84 30.55
CA LEU A 365 4.58 29.90 31.51
C LEU A 365 3.89 29.71 32.87
N GLN A 366 2.62 29.30 32.87
CA GLN A 366 1.88 29.00 34.10
C GLN A 366 2.40 27.75 34.82
N TYR A 367 2.80 26.71 34.09
CA TYR A 367 3.43 25.52 34.66
C TYR A 367 4.80 25.84 35.27
N ALA A 368 5.62 26.63 34.58
CA ALA A 368 6.89 27.08 35.12
C ALA A 368 6.72 27.86 36.44
N ARG A 369 5.71 28.74 36.55
CA ARG A 369 5.37 29.45 37.81
C ARG A 369 4.92 28.52 38.94
N GLN A 370 4.43 27.34 38.61
CA GLN A 370 4.01 26.31 39.57
C GLN A 370 5.14 25.34 39.94
N GLY A 371 6.35 25.55 39.41
CA GLY A 371 7.53 24.74 39.72
C GLY A 371 7.74 23.52 38.81
N PHE A 372 7.01 23.41 37.70
CA PHE A 372 7.30 22.39 36.68
C PHE A 372 8.51 22.82 35.84
N ASP A 373 9.33 21.84 35.45
CA ASP A 373 10.58 22.08 34.70
C ASP A 373 10.50 21.61 33.24
N SER A 374 9.50 20.83 32.87
CA SER A 374 9.33 20.22 31.56
C SER A 374 7.86 19.91 31.31
N ILE A 375 7.54 19.64 30.05
CA ILE A 375 6.23 19.11 29.67
C ILE A 375 6.42 17.93 28.75
N GLU A 376 5.75 16.84 29.09
CA GLU A 376 5.58 15.72 28.18
C GLU A 376 4.38 16.02 27.29
N PHE A 377 4.63 16.16 25.99
CA PHE A 377 3.58 16.35 24.99
C PHE A 377 3.52 15.09 24.13
N PRO A 378 2.37 14.38 24.05
CA PRO A 378 2.28 13.16 23.25
C PRO A 378 2.77 13.40 21.83
N THR A 379 3.79 12.65 21.42
CA THR A 379 4.30 12.66 20.05
C THR A 379 3.79 11.46 19.29
N TYR A 380 3.61 11.67 17.98
CA TYR A 380 3.24 10.61 17.07
C TYR A 380 4.42 10.22 16.19
N ASP A 381 4.35 9.03 15.63
CA ASP A 381 5.32 8.51 14.66
C ASP A 381 4.62 8.04 13.37
N THR A 382 5.44 7.67 12.40
CA THR A 382 5.00 7.21 11.08
C THR A 382 4.89 5.70 11.00
N ASP A 383 4.92 4.96 12.11
CA ASP A 383 4.68 3.52 12.04
C ASP A 383 3.23 3.25 11.64
N TRP A 384 2.99 2.24 10.80
CA TRP A 384 1.67 1.98 10.23
C TRP A 384 0.60 1.62 11.28
N ASP A 385 1.00 1.17 12.47
CA ASP A 385 0.14 0.91 13.63
C ASP A 385 0.09 2.08 14.63
N SER A 386 0.69 3.22 14.28
CA SER A 386 0.73 4.40 15.14
C SER A 386 -0.64 5.05 15.31
N GLU A 387 -0.79 5.78 16.40
CA GLU A 387 -2.02 6.54 16.67
C GLU A 387 -2.32 7.57 15.56
N ALA A 388 -1.29 8.10 14.88
CA ALA A 388 -1.49 9.02 13.75
C ALA A 388 -2.18 8.31 12.58
N TYR A 389 -1.71 7.14 12.16
CA TYR A 389 -2.38 6.36 11.11
C TYR A 389 -3.76 5.86 11.53
N VAL A 390 -3.93 5.51 12.81
CA VAL A 390 -5.24 5.16 13.38
C VAL A 390 -6.17 6.37 13.43
N SER A 391 -5.70 7.62 13.38
CA SER A 391 -6.56 8.82 13.43
C SER A 391 -7.10 9.26 12.06
N VAL A 392 -6.49 8.80 10.95
CA VAL A 392 -6.91 9.12 9.57
C VAL A 392 -7.80 8.03 8.96
N SER A 393 -8.40 8.32 7.81
CA SER A 393 -9.30 7.41 7.10
C SER A 393 -8.66 6.81 5.83
N GLY A 394 -9.29 5.80 5.27
CA GLY A 394 -8.90 5.16 4.01
C GLY A 394 -7.72 4.19 4.12
N GLN A 395 -7.32 3.79 5.34
CA GLN A 395 -6.16 2.92 5.58
C GLN A 395 -6.50 1.43 5.62
N ASN A 396 -7.79 1.08 5.71
CA ASN A 396 -8.29 -0.30 5.82
C ASN A 396 -8.95 -0.78 4.52
N SER A 397 -8.82 -0.03 3.43
CA SER A 397 -9.27 -0.44 2.09
C SER A 397 -8.19 -0.21 1.04
N ASN A 398 -8.17 -1.07 0.03
CA ASN A 398 -7.58 -0.78 -1.26
C ASN A 398 -8.58 0.03 -2.09
N ASN A 399 -8.11 1.01 -2.84
CA ASN A 399 -8.95 1.84 -3.68
C ASN A 399 -8.59 1.58 -5.14
N SER A 400 -9.59 1.44 -6.01
CA SER A 400 -9.35 1.35 -7.45
C SER A 400 -10.35 2.19 -8.22
N VAL A 401 -9.91 2.75 -9.33
CA VAL A 401 -10.81 3.37 -10.30
C VAL A 401 -11.08 2.40 -11.44
N ARG A 402 -12.34 2.38 -11.90
CA ARG A 402 -12.76 1.58 -13.05
C ARG A 402 -12.77 2.44 -14.29
N VAL A 403 -11.96 2.06 -15.27
CA VAL A 403 -11.67 2.83 -16.48
C VAL A 403 -12.21 2.10 -17.71
N THR A 404 -12.86 2.83 -18.62
CA THR A 404 -13.34 2.33 -19.91
C THR A 404 -12.39 2.73 -21.04
N ASP A 405 -12.41 1.99 -22.15
CA ASP A 405 -11.66 2.31 -23.37
C ASP A 405 -12.06 3.70 -23.88
N ALA A 406 -13.35 4.06 -23.78
CA ALA A 406 -13.85 5.38 -24.14
C ALA A 406 -13.22 6.52 -23.30
N PHE A 407 -12.92 6.27 -22.03
CA PHE A 407 -12.24 7.26 -21.19
C PHE A 407 -10.78 7.40 -21.61
N LEU A 408 -10.07 6.29 -21.81
CA LEU A 408 -8.66 6.30 -22.23
C LEU A 408 -8.48 6.94 -23.61
N GLU A 409 -9.41 6.71 -24.52
CA GLU A 409 -9.41 7.39 -25.82
C GLU A 409 -9.67 8.89 -25.66
N ALA A 410 -10.61 9.29 -24.79
CA ALA A 410 -10.82 10.70 -24.45
C ALA A 410 -9.57 11.35 -23.83
N VAL A 411 -8.79 10.63 -23.01
CA VAL A 411 -7.49 11.09 -22.51
C VAL A 411 -6.50 11.31 -23.65
N ARG A 412 -6.35 10.33 -24.56
CA ARG A 412 -5.43 10.41 -25.70
C ARG A 412 -5.76 11.59 -26.61
N GLU A 413 -7.04 11.78 -26.91
CA GLU A 413 -7.54 12.81 -27.82
C GLU A 413 -7.79 14.16 -27.12
N ASP A 414 -7.49 14.28 -25.83
CA ASP A 414 -7.69 15.50 -25.02
C ASP A 414 -9.15 16.00 -25.04
N LYS A 415 -10.10 15.07 -24.97
CA LYS A 415 -11.54 15.35 -24.99
C LYS A 415 -12.08 15.65 -23.57
N PRO A 416 -13.17 16.43 -23.48
CA PRO A 416 -13.89 16.58 -22.23
C PRO A 416 -14.53 15.25 -21.78
N TRP A 417 -14.67 15.08 -20.48
CA TRP A 417 -15.32 13.94 -19.84
C TRP A 417 -16.49 14.40 -18.97
N GLU A 418 -17.63 13.74 -19.09
CA GLU A 418 -18.84 14.08 -18.33
C GLU A 418 -18.92 13.26 -17.04
N LEU A 419 -19.11 13.96 -15.92
CA LEU A 419 -19.45 13.33 -14.65
C LEU A 419 -20.97 13.27 -14.51
N LEU A 420 -21.52 12.08 -14.33
CA LEU A 420 -22.95 11.80 -14.49
C LEU A 420 -23.65 11.55 -13.16
N ARG A 421 -24.71 12.30 -12.89
CA ARG A 421 -25.57 12.13 -11.71
C ARG A 421 -26.21 10.76 -11.68
N ARG A 422 -26.23 10.10 -10.51
CA ARG A 422 -26.83 8.76 -10.39
C ARG A 422 -28.35 8.80 -10.24
N THR A 423 -28.92 9.95 -9.89
CA THR A 423 -30.37 10.11 -9.72
C THR A 423 -31.15 10.30 -11.03
N ASP A 424 -30.59 10.99 -12.02
CA ASP A 424 -31.28 11.30 -13.29
C ASP A 424 -30.42 11.12 -14.56
N GLY A 425 -29.16 10.70 -14.42
CA GLY A 425 -28.24 10.47 -15.54
C GLY A 425 -27.74 11.73 -16.24
N LYS A 426 -28.08 12.93 -15.74
CA LYS A 426 -27.63 14.20 -16.34
C LYS A 426 -26.18 14.51 -15.94
N THR A 427 -25.51 15.27 -16.79
CA THR A 427 -24.18 15.82 -16.49
C THR A 427 -24.23 16.69 -15.24
N ALA A 428 -23.51 16.26 -14.19
CA ALA A 428 -23.25 17.05 -12.99
C ALA A 428 -22.23 18.15 -13.29
N ARG A 429 -21.14 17.76 -13.97
CA ARG A 429 -20.02 18.62 -14.34
C ARG A 429 -19.25 17.97 -15.51
N THR A 430 -18.63 18.78 -16.33
CA THR A 430 -17.69 18.35 -17.37
C THR A 430 -16.28 18.72 -16.94
N VAL A 431 -15.34 17.79 -17.07
CA VAL A 431 -13.91 17.96 -16.71
C VAL A 431 -13.02 17.58 -17.89
N SER A 432 -11.74 17.94 -17.86
CA SER A 432 -10.77 17.39 -18.83
C SER A 432 -10.49 15.93 -18.49
N ALA A 433 -10.61 15.02 -19.48
CA ALA A 433 -10.24 13.62 -19.28
C ALA A 433 -8.75 13.50 -18.92
N ARG A 434 -7.90 14.31 -19.56
CA ARG A 434 -6.45 14.35 -19.33
C ARG A 434 -6.11 14.82 -17.92
N GLU A 435 -6.68 15.92 -17.47
CA GLU A 435 -6.40 16.41 -16.10
C GLU A 435 -6.86 15.42 -15.04
N LEU A 436 -8.01 14.76 -15.25
CA LEU A 436 -8.49 13.73 -14.34
C LEU A 436 -7.55 12.51 -14.32
N TRP A 437 -7.00 12.12 -15.48
CA TRP A 437 -6.01 11.05 -15.58
C TRP A 437 -4.67 11.43 -14.93
N ASP A 438 -4.22 12.68 -15.07
CA ASP A 438 -3.03 13.20 -14.40
C ASP A 438 -3.19 13.16 -12.87
N GLN A 439 -4.39 13.42 -12.35
CA GLN A 439 -4.69 13.24 -10.92
C GLN A 439 -4.54 11.76 -10.49
N VAL A 440 -5.02 10.82 -11.30
CA VAL A 440 -4.86 9.38 -11.04
C VAL A 440 -3.38 9.00 -10.98
N GLY A 441 -2.59 9.41 -11.98
CA GLY A 441 -1.14 9.16 -12.02
C GLY A 441 -0.40 9.78 -10.82
N HIS A 442 -0.75 11.02 -10.47
CA HIS A 442 -0.17 11.69 -9.31
C HIS A 442 -0.52 10.97 -8.00
N ALA A 443 -1.77 10.58 -7.81
CA ALA A 443 -2.21 9.89 -6.59
C ALA A 443 -1.51 8.53 -6.44
N ALA A 444 -1.45 7.73 -7.50
CA ALA A 444 -0.75 6.46 -7.50
C ALA A 444 0.76 6.63 -7.23
N TRP A 445 1.39 7.64 -7.82
CA TRP A 445 2.80 7.98 -7.57
C TRP A 445 3.06 8.43 -6.12
N ALA A 446 2.13 9.19 -5.54
CA ALA A 446 2.25 9.79 -4.22
C ALA A 446 1.88 8.84 -3.09
N CYS A 447 0.98 7.87 -3.30
CA CYS A 447 0.46 7.02 -2.23
C CYS A 447 0.09 5.58 -2.64
N ALA A 448 0.51 5.11 -3.82
CA ALA A 448 0.23 3.77 -4.38
C ALA A 448 -1.26 3.45 -4.65
N ASP A 449 -2.16 4.42 -4.51
CA ASP A 449 -3.58 4.30 -4.79
C ASP A 449 -4.08 5.54 -5.56
N PRO A 450 -5.12 5.43 -6.39
CA PRO A 450 -5.90 4.22 -6.66
C PRO A 450 -5.22 3.28 -7.66
N GLY A 451 -5.49 1.98 -7.56
CA GLY A 451 -5.24 1.02 -8.64
C GLY A 451 -6.22 1.20 -9.81
N ILE A 452 -5.97 0.50 -10.93
CA ILE A 452 -6.80 0.57 -12.14
C ILE A 452 -7.47 -0.77 -12.43
N GLN A 453 -8.73 -0.72 -12.86
CA GLN A 453 -9.46 -1.86 -13.44
C GLN A 453 -9.97 -1.49 -14.83
N PHE A 454 -9.50 -2.20 -15.86
CA PHE A 454 -9.83 -1.94 -17.26
C PHE A 454 -11.16 -2.61 -17.63
N HIS A 455 -12.26 -1.88 -17.49
CA HIS A 455 -13.63 -2.41 -17.55
C HIS A 455 -13.92 -3.20 -18.82
N ASP A 456 -13.57 -2.64 -19.98
CA ASP A 456 -13.90 -3.21 -21.28
C ASP A 456 -13.01 -4.42 -21.59
N THR A 457 -11.74 -4.37 -21.20
CA THR A 457 -10.82 -5.53 -21.23
C THR A 457 -11.30 -6.66 -20.33
N VAL A 458 -11.82 -6.36 -19.15
CA VAL A 458 -12.40 -7.39 -18.26
C VAL A 458 -13.65 -8.00 -18.89
N ASN A 459 -14.55 -7.19 -19.43
CA ASN A 459 -15.84 -7.67 -19.94
C ASN A 459 -15.74 -8.34 -21.32
N SER A 460 -14.71 -8.06 -22.12
CA SER A 460 -14.49 -8.77 -23.39
C SER A 460 -14.16 -10.26 -23.18
N TRP A 461 -13.58 -10.59 -22.02
CA TRP A 461 -13.32 -11.96 -21.56
C TRP A 461 -14.41 -12.53 -20.64
N HIS A 462 -15.55 -11.86 -20.49
CA HIS A 462 -16.64 -12.33 -19.62
C HIS A 462 -17.33 -13.55 -20.22
N THR A 463 -17.43 -14.60 -19.42
CA THR A 463 -18.07 -15.86 -19.78
C THR A 463 -19.59 -15.81 -19.62
N CYS A 464 -20.12 -14.91 -18.76
CA CYS A 464 -21.53 -14.82 -18.42
C CYS A 464 -22.17 -13.42 -18.61
N PRO A 465 -21.97 -12.72 -19.74
CA PRO A 465 -22.45 -11.35 -19.92
C PRO A 465 -23.99 -11.25 -19.98
N ALA A 466 -24.71 -12.35 -20.26
CA ALA A 466 -26.16 -12.33 -20.27
C ALA A 466 -26.76 -12.13 -18.85
N ASP A 467 -25.97 -12.31 -17.80
CA ASP A 467 -26.33 -12.08 -16.40
C ASP A 467 -25.83 -10.73 -15.83
N GLY A 468 -25.32 -9.87 -16.73
CA GLY A 468 -24.88 -8.52 -16.43
C GLY A 468 -23.37 -8.33 -16.57
N PRO A 469 -22.91 -7.07 -16.54
CA PRO A 469 -21.51 -6.74 -16.64
C PRO A 469 -20.77 -7.03 -15.33
N ILE A 470 -19.47 -7.31 -15.44
CA ILE A 470 -18.54 -7.32 -14.30
C ILE A 470 -18.27 -5.87 -13.92
N ARG A 471 -18.62 -5.49 -12.68
CA ARG A 471 -18.51 -4.10 -12.18
C ARG A 471 -17.39 -3.86 -11.20
N GLY A 472 -16.83 -4.92 -10.62
CA GLY A 472 -15.74 -4.78 -9.67
C GLY A 472 -14.99 -6.08 -9.44
N SER A 473 -14.23 -6.08 -8.36
CA SER A 473 -13.32 -7.15 -7.97
C SER A 473 -13.29 -7.35 -6.47
N ASN A 474 -12.59 -8.38 -6.03
CA ASN A 474 -12.24 -8.60 -4.62
C ASN A 474 -11.06 -7.67 -4.17
N PRO A 475 -10.62 -7.72 -2.90
CA PRO A 475 -9.54 -6.88 -2.35
C PRO A 475 -8.25 -6.76 -3.16
N CYS A 476 -7.82 -7.83 -3.84
CA CYS A 476 -6.54 -7.89 -4.55
C CYS A 476 -6.69 -7.88 -6.08
N SER A 477 -7.91 -7.66 -6.60
CA SER A 477 -8.21 -7.55 -8.02
C SER A 477 -7.89 -8.77 -8.89
N GLU A 478 -7.70 -9.96 -8.31
CA GLU A 478 -7.51 -11.22 -9.03
C GLU A 478 -8.84 -11.92 -9.37
N TYR A 479 -9.88 -11.72 -8.55
CA TYR A 479 -11.22 -12.24 -8.80
C TYR A 479 -12.12 -11.14 -9.34
N MET A 480 -12.59 -11.31 -10.57
CA MET A 480 -13.43 -10.38 -11.30
C MET A 480 -14.59 -11.13 -11.93
N PHE A 481 -15.76 -11.03 -11.31
CA PHE A 481 -16.97 -11.68 -11.79
C PHE A 481 -18.20 -10.84 -11.41
N LEU A 482 -19.39 -11.40 -11.60
CA LEU A 482 -20.65 -10.73 -11.30
C LEU A 482 -20.76 -10.30 -9.83
N ASP A 483 -21.48 -9.22 -9.56
CA ASP A 483 -21.74 -8.79 -8.18
C ASP A 483 -22.48 -9.85 -7.36
N ASP A 484 -22.27 -9.84 -6.05
CA ASP A 484 -22.83 -10.81 -5.10
C ASP A 484 -22.41 -12.24 -5.43
N THR A 485 -21.12 -12.44 -5.70
CA THR A 485 -20.50 -13.76 -5.90
C THR A 485 -19.25 -13.91 -5.05
N ALA A 486 -18.81 -15.15 -4.89
CA ALA A 486 -17.65 -15.50 -4.08
C ALA A 486 -16.76 -16.50 -4.79
N CYS A 487 -15.46 -16.41 -4.51
CA CYS A 487 -14.43 -17.27 -5.06
C CYS A 487 -13.54 -17.85 -3.95
N ASN A 488 -13.32 -19.16 -4.04
CA ASN A 488 -12.37 -19.91 -3.25
C ASN A 488 -11.12 -20.19 -4.10
N LEU A 489 -9.96 -20.10 -3.45
CA LEU A 489 -8.66 -20.09 -4.13
C LEU A 489 -7.77 -21.23 -3.65
N ALA A 490 -6.90 -21.68 -4.55
CA ALA A 490 -5.73 -22.49 -4.23
C ALA A 490 -4.57 -22.09 -5.12
N SER A 491 -3.35 -22.36 -4.67
CA SER A 491 -2.14 -22.06 -5.45
C SER A 491 -1.17 -23.23 -5.40
N MET A 492 -0.68 -23.63 -6.56
CA MET A 492 0.37 -24.65 -6.72
C MET A 492 1.76 -24.03 -6.58
N ASN A 493 2.67 -24.67 -5.84
CA ASN A 493 4.06 -24.26 -5.76
C ASN A 493 4.83 -24.87 -6.95
N LEU A 494 5.12 -24.05 -7.97
CA LEU A 494 5.72 -24.54 -9.22
C LEU A 494 7.08 -25.21 -9.01
N LEU A 495 7.86 -24.74 -8.04
CA LEU A 495 9.18 -25.30 -7.75
C LEU A 495 9.11 -26.75 -7.24
N LYS A 496 8.00 -27.20 -6.65
CA LYS A 496 7.83 -28.60 -6.22
C LYS A 496 7.64 -29.58 -7.38
N PHE A 497 7.43 -29.08 -8.59
CA PHE A 497 7.37 -29.86 -9.83
C PHE A 497 8.69 -29.83 -10.61
N TRP A 498 9.74 -29.20 -10.09
CA TRP A 498 11.07 -29.18 -10.70
C TRP A 498 11.97 -30.25 -10.09
N THR A 499 12.53 -31.14 -10.92
CA THR A 499 13.43 -32.22 -10.46
C THR A 499 14.91 -31.83 -10.44
N GLY A 500 15.25 -30.62 -10.88
CA GLY A 500 16.63 -30.15 -11.04
C GLY A 500 17.07 -30.06 -12.51
N ASP A 501 16.44 -30.87 -13.37
CA ASP A 501 16.74 -30.98 -14.80
C ASP A 501 15.48 -30.87 -15.68
N GLN A 502 14.32 -31.29 -15.17
CA GLN A 502 13.07 -31.33 -15.91
C GLN A 502 11.88 -30.87 -15.06
N PHE A 503 10.90 -30.24 -15.72
CA PHE A 503 9.61 -29.93 -15.10
C PHE A 503 8.64 -31.12 -15.24
N ASP A 504 8.11 -31.61 -14.12
CA ASP A 504 7.09 -32.67 -14.05
C ASP A 504 5.72 -32.13 -14.47
N ALA A 505 5.56 -31.99 -15.79
CA ALA A 505 4.34 -31.49 -16.40
C ALA A 505 3.12 -32.35 -16.06
N ASP A 506 3.29 -33.67 -16.02
CA ASP A 506 2.19 -34.58 -15.78
C ASP A 506 1.73 -34.55 -14.31
N GLY A 507 2.68 -34.45 -13.37
CA GLY A 507 2.36 -34.19 -11.97
C GLY A 507 1.62 -32.87 -11.80
N TYR A 508 2.03 -31.83 -12.53
CA TYR A 508 1.36 -30.54 -12.55
C TYR A 508 -0.06 -30.60 -13.11
N VAL A 509 -0.29 -31.35 -14.20
CA VAL A 509 -1.62 -31.62 -14.77
C VAL A 509 -2.49 -32.37 -13.76
N HIS A 510 -1.95 -33.42 -13.13
CA HIS A 510 -2.67 -34.21 -12.12
C HIS A 510 -3.07 -33.36 -10.91
N ALA A 511 -2.14 -32.57 -10.38
CA ALA A 511 -2.42 -31.64 -9.28
C ALA A 511 -3.48 -30.60 -9.68
N THR A 512 -3.39 -30.02 -10.88
CA THR A 512 -4.36 -29.06 -11.42
C THR A 512 -5.77 -29.64 -11.43
N ARG A 513 -5.92 -30.89 -11.90
CA ARG A 513 -7.18 -31.62 -11.93
C ARG A 513 -7.77 -31.81 -10.53
N LEU A 514 -6.98 -32.33 -9.58
CA LEU A 514 -7.45 -32.57 -8.20
C LEU A 514 -7.80 -31.29 -7.46
N TRP A 515 -7.04 -30.21 -7.65
CA TRP A 515 -7.36 -28.93 -7.04
C TRP A 515 -8.59 -28.28 -7.65
N THR A 516 -8.82 -28.43 -8.95
CA THR A 516 -10.07 -27.99 -9.59
C THR A 516 -11.29 -28.69 -8.98
N VAL A 517 -11.22 -30.01 -8.79
CA VAL A 517 -12.28 -30.78 -8.10
C VAL A 517 -12.45 -30.32 -6.65
N THR A 518 -11.35 -30.08 -5.93
CA THR A 518 -11.38 -29.61 -4.53
C THR A 518 -12.05 -28.25 -4.40
N LEU A 519 -11.75 -27.32 -5.32
CA LEU A 519 -12.35 -26.00 -5.31
C LEU A 519 -13.85 -26.08 -5.64
N GLU A 520 -14.25 -26.91 -6.59
CA GLU A 520 -15.67 -27.15 -6.91
C GLU A 520 -16.45 -27.79 -5.76
N ILE A 521 -15.86 -28.78 -5.06
CA ILE A 521 -16.46 -29.35 -3.84
C ILE A 521 -16.62 -28.27 -2.76
N SER A 522 -15.68 -27.32 -2.68
CA SER A 522 -15.75 -26.23 -1.71
C SER A 522 -16.91 -25.27 -1.95
N VAL A 523 -17.36 -25.10 -3.20
CA VAL A 523 -18.60 -24.37 -3.52
C VAL A 523 -19.81 -25.10 -2.96
N LEU A 524 -19.86 -26.43 -3.13
CA LEU A 524 -20.97 -27.28 -2.67
C LEU A 524 -21.17 -27.22 -1.13
N MET A 525 -20.08 -27.23 -0.37
CA MET A 525 -20.15 -27.31 1.10
C MET A 525 -20.32 -25.95 1.79
N ALA A 526 -20.14 -24.84 1.09
CA ALA A 526 -20.01 -23.53 1.70
C ALA A 526 -21.34 -22.90 2.16
N GLN A 527 -21.24 -22.01 3.14
CA GLN A 527 -22.28 -21.05 3.50
C GLN A 527 -21.80 -19.59 3.36
N PHE A 528 -22.73 -18.67 3.17
CA PHE A 528 -22.48 -17.28 2.78
C PHE A 528 -23.34 -16.29 3.59
N PRO A 529 -22.90 -15.02 3.77
CA PRO A 529 -23.53 -14.08 4.70
C PRO A 529 -24.86 -13.46 4.22
N SER A 530 -25.21 -13.63 2.93
CA SER A 530 -26.46 -13.16 2.32
C SER A 530 -27.06 -14.21 1.38
N LYS A 531 -28.34 -14.02 1.05
CA LYS A 531 -29.11 -14.93 0.18
C LYS A 531 -28.60 -14.88 -1.26
N GLU A 532 -28.31 -13.68 -1.74
CA GLU A 532 -27.89 -13.37 -3.10
C GLU A 532 -26.52 -14.01 -3.38
N ILE A 533 -25.57 -13.86 -2.44
CA ILE A 533 -24.25 -14.47 -2.55
C ILE A 533 -24.36 -16.00 -2.56
N ALA A 534 -25.14 -16.57 -1.63
CA ALA A 534 -25.33 -18.02 -1.60
C ALA A 534 -25.91 -18.57 -2.91
N GLN A 535 -26.93 -17.91 -3.46
CA GLN A 535 -27.57 -18.34 -4.69
C GLN A 535 -26.65 -18.17 -5.90
N ARG A 536 -26.07 -16.98 -6.12
CA ARG A 536 -25.24 -16.73 -7.30
C ARG A 536 -23.92 -17.51 -7.26
N SER A 537 -23.30 -17.68 -6.10
CA SER A 537 -22.12 -18.56 -5.98
C SER A 537 -22.44 -20.00 -6.36
N TYR A 538 -23.65 -20.50 -6.07
CA TYR A 538 -24.10 -21.82 -6.53
C TYR A 538 -24.45 -21.85 -8.02
N ASP A 539 -25.06 -20.78 -8.54
CA ASP A 539 -25.50 -20.70 -9.94
C ASP A 539 -24.35 -20.62 -10.93
N PHE A 540 -23.21 -20.02 -10.54
CA PHE A 540 -22.06 -19.80 -11.42
C PHE A 540 -20.81 -20.60 -11.03
N ARG A 541 -20.70 -21.04 -9.77
CA ARG A 541 -19.66 -21.96 -9.28
C ARG A 541 -18.24 -21.50 -9.61
N THR A 542 -17.93 -20.23 -9.35
CA THR A 542 -16.63 -19.64 -9.70
C THR A 542 -15.51 -20.12 -8.79
N LEU A 543 -14.39 -20.48 -9.40
CA LEU A 543 -13.17 -20.94 -8.74
C LEU A 543 -12.00 -20.00 -9.06
N GLY A 544 -10.91 -20.14 -8.29
CA GLY A 544 -9.67 -19.41 -8.52
C GLY A 544 -8.44 -20.27 -8.22
N LEU A 545 -8.16 -21.22 -9.11
CA LEU A 545 -6.89 -21.94 -9.10
C LEU A 545 -5.78 -21.08 -9.72
N GLY A 546 -4.65 -21.01 -9.03
CA GLY A 546 -3.45 -20.31 -9.49
C GLY A 546 -2.18 -21.06 -9.14
N TYR A 547 -1.06 -20.34 -9.17
CA TYR A 547 0.24 -20.85 -8.77
C TYR A 547 1.03 -19.79 -7.97
N ALA A 548 2.13 -20.23 -7.39
CA ALA A 548 3.13 -19.42 -6.72
C ALA A 548 4.55 -19.85 -7.16
N ASN A 549 5.54 -19.05 -6.79
CA ASN A 549 6.96 -19.39 -6.91
C ASN A 549 7.50 -19.49 -8.35
N ILE A 550 6.89 -18.78 -9.32
CA ILE A 550 7.42 -18.74 -10.69
C ILE A 550 8.81 -18.10 -10.74
N GLY A 551 9.04 -17.03 -9.97
CA GLY A 551 10.35 -16.39 -9.91
C GLY A 551 11.42 -17.31 -9.32
N GLY A 552 11.07 -18.08 -8.29
CA GLY A 552 11.95 -19.12 -7.74
C GLY A 552 12.24 -20.24 -8.75
N LEU A 553 11.22 -20.70 -9.48
CA LEU A 553 11.40 -21.70 -10.54
C LEU A 553 12.35 -21.20 -11.64
N LEU A 554 12.11 -20.00 -12.18
CA LEU A 554 12.95 -19.40 -13.23
C LEU A 554 14.41 -19.26 -12.77
N MET A 555 14.61 -18.79 -11.53
CA MET A 555 15.95 -18.68 -10.94
C MET A 555 16.65 -20.04 -10.87
N ASN A 556 15.97 -21.10 -10.37
CA ASN A 556 16.53 -22.46 -10.33
C ASN A 556 16.88 -23.02 -11.71
N MET A 557 16.13 -22.63 -12.74
CA MET A 557 16.39 -22.99 -14.13
C MET A 557 17.50 -22.16 -14.78
N GLY A 558 18.08 -21.19 -14.06
CA GLY A 558 19.10 -20.28 -14.61
C GLY A 558 18.54 -19.25 -15.60
N LEU A 559 17.23 -18.97 -15.54
CA LEU A 559 16.54 -18.03 -16.43
C LEU A 559 16.25 -16.71 -15.69
N GLY A 560 16.54 -15.59 -16.35
CA GLY A 560 16.15 -14.28 -15.87
C GLY A 560 14.63 -14.10 -15.89
N TYR A 561 14.08 -13.46 -14.86
CA TYR A 561 12.64 -13.21 -14.79
C TYR A 561 12.12 -12.39 -15.98
N ASP A 562 12.93 -11.48 -16.53
CA ASP A 562 12.58 -10.67 -17.71
C ASP A 562 12.95 -11.31 -19.06
N SER A 563 13.53 -12.52 -19.05
CA SER A 563 13.94 -13.18 -20.29
C SER A 563 12.74 -13.59 -21.14
N GLU A 564 12.94 -13.76 -22.45
CA GLU A 564 11.88 -14.23 -23.34
C GLU A 564 11.47 -15.65 -22.97
N GLU A 565 12.44 -16.51 -22.66
CA GLU A 565 12.24 -17.89 -22.22
C GLU A 565 11.48 -17.96 -20.90
N GLY A 566 11.78 -17.07 -19.95
CA GLY A 566 11.09 -17.02 -18.67
C GLY A 566 9.62 -16.61 -18.81
N ARG A 567 9.34 -15.63 -19.67
CA ARG A 567 7.96 -15.21 -20.02
C ARG A 567 7.22 -16.29 -20.80
N ALA A 568 7.89 -16.94 -21.75
CA ALA A 568 7.34 -18.04 -22.54
C ALA A 568 6.96 -19.24 -21.65
N LEU A 569 7.83 -19.62 -20.72
CA LEU A 569 7.57 -20.68 -19.75
C LEU A 569 6.38 -20.33 -18.83
N CYS A 570 6.34 -19.10 -18.32
CA CYS A 570 5.21 -18.61 -17.52
C CYS A 570 3.89 -18.72 -18.29
N GLY A 571 3.87 -18.28 -19.55
CA GLY A 571 2.72 -18.43 -20.44
C GLY A 571 2.30 -19.89 -20.62
N ALA A 572 3.25 -20.79 -20.88
CA ALA A 572 2.98 -22.22 -21.07
C ALA A 572 2.39 -22.88 -19.82
N LEU A 573 2.99 -22.66 -18.64
CA LEU A 573 2.50 -23.21 -17.37
C LEU A 573 1.12 -22.66 -16.99
N THR A 574 0.86 -21.38 -17.30
CA THR A 574 -0.46 -20.77 -17.09
C THR A 574 -1.50 -21.34 -18.04
N ALA A 575 -1.14 -21.54 -19.31
CA ALA A 575 -2.01 -22.13 -20.33
C ALA A 575 -2.38 -23.58 -19.99
N ILE A 576 -1.42 -24.40 -19.55
CA ILE A 576 -1.67 -25.77 -19.08
C ILE A 576 -2.65 -25.77 -17.91
N MET A 577 -2.38 -24.97 -16.86
CA MET A 577 -3.22 -24.94 -15.67
C MET A 577 -4.68 -24.59 -16.00
N THR A 578 -4.90 -23.54 -16.78
CA THR A 578 -6.26 -23.12 -17.09
C THR A 578 -6.96 -24.05 -18.09
N GLY A 579 -6.24 -24.54 -19.11
CA GLY A 579 -6.78 -25.52 -20.05
C GLY A 579 -7.25 -26.78 -19.33
N VAL A 580 -6.40 -27.36 -18.47
CA VAL A 580 -6.72 -28.56 -17.66
C VAL A 580 -7.84 -28.29 -16.65
N ALA A 581 -7.88 -27.09 -16.04
CA ALA A 581 -8.98 -26.73 -15.15
C ALA A 581 -10.33 -26.70 -15.90
N TYR A 582 -10.37 -26.17 -17.13
CA TYR A 582 -11.59 -26.16 -17.93
C TYR A 582 -11.94 -27.52 -18.53
N SER A 583 -10.97 -28.34 -18.95
CA SER A 583 -11.26 -29.72 -19.37
C SER A 583 -11.83 -30.52 -18.20
N THR A 584 -11.21 -30.43 -17.02
CA THR A 584 -11.74 -31.04 -15.78
C THR A 584 -13.14 -30.51 -15.43
N SER A 585 -13.39 -29.22 -15.63
CA SER A 585 -14.73 -28.63 -15.42
C SER A 585 -15.77 -29.18 -16.40
N ALA A 586 -15.41 -29.41 -17.66
CA ALA A 586 -16.29 -30.01 -18.66
C ALA A 586 -16.55 -31.49 -18.37
N GLU A 587 -15.55 -32.24 -17.90
CA GLU A 587 -15.75 -33.61 -17.44
C GLU A 587 -16.70 -33.70 -16.23
N MET A 588 -16.54 -32.80 -15.25
CA MET A 588 -17.49 -32.71 -14.14
C MET A 588 -18.90 -32.36 -14.63
N ALA A 589 -19.02 -31.55 -15.69
CA ALA A 589 -20.32 -31.22 -16.30
C ALA A 589 -20.97 -32.44 -16.97
N ALA A 590 -20.18 -33.34 -17.57
CA ALA A 590 -20.69 -34.57 -18.15
C ALA A 590 -21.37 -35.48 -17.10
N GLU A 591 -20.82 -35.53 -15.89
CA GLU A 591 -21.29 -36.39 -14.80
C GLU A 591 -22.36 -35.72 -13.92
N LEU A 592 -22.22 -34.42 -13.65
CA LEU A 592 -23.03 -33.68 -12.65
C LEU A 592 -23.87 -32.55 -13.26
N GLY A 593 -23.79 -32.33 -14.57
CA GLY A 593 -24.38 -31.20 -15.29
C GLY A 593 -23.53 -29.93 -15.22
N ALA A 594 -23.65 -29.08 -16.25
CA ALA A 594 -23.07 -27.75 -16.28
C ALA A 594 -23.59 -26.84 -15.14
N PHE A 595 -22.92 -25.71 -14.88
CA PHE A 595 -23.42 -24.75 -13.91
C PHE A 595 -24.83 -24.23 -14.31
N PRO A 596 -25.73 -23.94 -13.36
CA PRO A 596 -27.11 -23.53 -13.66
C PRO A 596 -27.25 -22.39 -14.68
N GLY A 597 -26.36 -21.39 -14.63
CA GLY A 597 -26.34 -20.27 -15.58
C GLY A 597 -25.80 -20.58 -16.98
N TYR A 598 -25.32 -21.80 -17.26
CA TYR A 598 -24.59 -22.13 -18.49
C TYR A 598 -25.46 -22.02 -19.74
N ALA A 599 -26.67 -22.58 -19.74
CA ALA A 599 -27.52 -22.61 -20.93
C ALA A 599 -27.80 -21.21 -21.51
N LYS A 600 -27.90 -20.20 -20.64
CA LYS A 600 -28.10 -18.80 -21.03
C LYS A 600 -26.82 -18.17 -21.62
N ASN A 601 -25.66 -18.68 -21.25
CA ASN A 601 -24.35 -18.12 -21.58
C ASN A 601 -23.48 -19.03 -22.44
N ALA A 602 -24.01 -20.13 -22.97
CA ALA A 602 -23.22 -21.17 -23.65
C ALA A 602 -22.38 -20.59 -24.80
N ASP A 603 -22.97 -19.75 -25.65
CA ASP A 603 -22.27 -19.10 -26.76
C ASP A 603 -21.16 -18.15 -26.27
N HIS A 604 -21.40 -17.42 -25.18
CA HIS A 604 -20.43 -16.50 -24.60
C HIS A 604 -19.27 -17.24 -23.94
N MET A 605 -19.55 -18.32 -23.20
CA MET A 605 -18.55 -19.20 -22.62
C MET A 605 -17.68 -19.82 -23.72
N LEU A 606 -18.28 -20.43 -24.74
CA LEU A 606 -17.55 -21.05 -25.85
C LEU A 606 -16.74 -20.03 -26.66
N ARG A 607 -17.23 -18.80 -26.84
CA ARG A 607 -16.43 -17.71 -27.42
C ARG A 607 -15.16 -17.46 -26.62
N VAL A 608 -15.26 -17.35 -25.30
CA VAL A 608 -14.10 -17.11 -24.42
C VAL A 608 -13.13 -18.29 -24.45
N ILE A 609 -13.62 -19.53 -24.40
CA ILE A 609 -12.76 -20.74 -24.51
C ILE A 609 -12.04 -20.79 -25.86
N ARG A 610 -12.72 -20.47 -26.97
CA ARG A 610 -12.10 -20.37 -28.30
C ARG A 610 -11.03 -19.27 -28.37
N ASN A 611 -11.23 -18.14 -27.69
CA ASN A 611 -10.23 -17.07 -27.63
C ASN A 611 -8.98 -17.49 -26.84
N HIS A 612 -9.14 -18.15 -25.69
CA HIS A 612 -8.01 -18.70 -24.94
C HIS A 612 -7.23 -19.76 -25.75
N ARG A 613 -7.96 -20.68 -26.40
CA ARG A 613 -7.38 -21.66 -27.31
C ARG A 613 -6.64 -20.98 -28.46
N ALA A 614 -7.20 -19.95 -29.06
CA ALA A 614 -6.54 -19.20 -30.15
C ALA A 614 -5.23 -18.56 -29.69
N ALA A 615 -5.19 -18.03 -28.46
CA ALA A 615 -3.96 -17.49 -27.86
C ALA A 615 -2.91 -18.59 -27.60
N ALA A 616 -3.33 -19.79 -27.17
CA ALA A 616 -2.43 -20.92 -26.92
C ALA A 616 -1.83 -21.50 -28.22
N HIS A 617 -2.58 -21.43 -29.32
CA HIS A 617 -2.12 -21.86 -30.65
C HIS A 617 -1.38 -20.76 -31.43
N GLY A 618 -1.50 -19.48 -31.04
CA GLY A 618 -0.87 -18.35 -31.74
C GLY A 618 -1.48 -18.06 -33.12
N ILE A 619 -2.80 -18.23 -33.27
CA ILE A 619 -3.48 -18.14 -34.58
C ILE A 619 -4.13 -16.77 -34.86
N GLY A 620 -4.11 -15.84 -33.90
CA GLY A 620 -4.58 -14.45 -34.08
C GLY A 620 -6.07 -14.23 -34.35
N ASN A 621 -6.92 -15.27 -34.35
CA ASN A 621 -8.35 -15.16 -34.64
C ASN A 621 -9.21 -15.02 -33.36
N TYR A 622 -9.33 -13.80 -32.85
CA TYR A 622 -10.09 -13.49 -31.63
C TYR A 622 -11.47 -12.90 -31.94
N ASN A 623 -12.50 -13.34 -31.22
CA ASN A 623 -13.87 -12.86 -31.37
C ASN A 623 -14.29 -12.00 -30.16
N GLY A 624 -14.69 -10.75 -30.43
CA GLY A 624 -15.27 -9.86 -29.42
C GLY A 624 -14.26 -9.35 -28.39
N ILE A 625 -12.98 -9.30 -28.75
CA ILE A 625 -11.88 -8.79 -27.92
C ILE A 625 -11.52 -7.37 -28.36
N ASN A 626 -11.42 -6.45 -27.39
CA ASN A 626 -11.11 -5.03 -27.59
C ASN A 626 -9.60 -4.76 -27.70
N VAL A 627 -8.78 -5.45 -26.91
CA VAL A 627 -7.31 -5.35 -26.95
C VAL A 627 -6.71 -6.70 -27.34
N ARG A 628 -5.83 -6.72 -28.34
CA ARG A 628 -5.19 -7.96 -28.79
C ARG A 628 -4.42 -8.61 -27.62
N PRO A 629 -4.73 -9.89 -27.27
CA PRO A 629 -4.03 -10.58 -26.20
C PRO A 629 -2.59 -10.93 -26.60
N VAL A 630 -1.72 -11.11 -25.61
CA VAL A 630 -0.39 -11.67 -25.81
C VAL A 630 -0.50 -13.18 -26.02
N GLU A 631 0.01 -13.66 -27.14
CA GLU A 631 -0.08 -15.08 -27.54
C GLU A 631 0.98 -15.92 -26.84
N LEU A 632 0.80 -17.24 -26.82
CA LEU A 632 1.81 -18.14 -26.26
C LEU A 632 3.07 -18.09 -27.13
N ASP A 633 4.18 -17.66 -26.54
CA ASP A 633 5.49 -17.69 -27.19
C ASP A 633 6.02 -19.13 -27.20
N ALA A 634 5.67 -19.85 -28.26
CA ALA A 634 6.08 -21.25 -28.45
C ALA A 634 7.56 -21.38 -28.84
N ASP A 635 8.13 -20.36 -29.48
CA ASP A 635 9.47 -20.42 -30.07
C ASP A 635 10.54 -20.24 -28.99
N ASN A 636 10.29 -19.38 -28.00
CA ASN A 636 11.21 -19.16 -26.88
C ASN A 636 10.94 -20.04 -25.66
N CYS A 637 9.88 -20.86 -25.66
CA CYS A 637 9.61 -21.75 -24.52
C CYS A 637 10.70 -22.83 -24.40
N PRO A 638 11.40 -22.94 -23.25
CA PRO A 638 12.56 -23.83 -23.11
C PRO A 638 12.17 -25.32 -23.15
N ASP A 639 10.91 -25.66 -22.88
CA ASP A 639 10.38 -27.02 -23.02
C ASP A 639 9.20 -27.04 -24.01
N ALA A 640 9.47 -27.55 -25.22
CA ALA A 640 8.47 -27.69 -26.28
C ALA A 640 7.33 -28.66 -25.93
N ARG A 641 7.55 -29.60 -25.00
CA ARG A 641 6.49 -30.50 -24.51
C ARG A 641 5.44 -29.73 -23.73
N LEU A 642 5.82 -28.71 -22.95
CA LEU A 642 4.86 -27.87 -22.23
C LEU A 642 3.95 -27.12 -23.20
N VAL A 643 4.49 -26.63 -24.32
CA VAL A 643 3.69 -26.01 -25.39
C VAL A 643 2.68 -27.00 -25.99
N ALA A 644 3.11 -28.24 -26.24
CA ALA A 644 2.22 -29.29 -26.76
C ALA A 644 1.08 -29.61 -25.78
N ILE A 645 1.40 -29.81 -24.49
CA ILE A 645 0.41 -30.06 -23.43
C ILE A 645 -0.54 -28.87 -23.28
N ALA A 646 -0.03 -27.62 -23.36
CA ALA A 646 -0.86 -26.43 -23.29
C ALA A 646 -1.91 -26.41 -24.41
N ARG A 647 -1.50 -26.68 -25.65
CA ARG A 647 -2.39 -26.73 -26.82
C ARG A 647 -3.41 -27.86 -26.71
N GLU A 648 -2.96 -29.05 -26.32
CA GLU A 648 -3.82 -30.22 -26.13
C GLU A 648 -4.88 -29.98 -25.04
N ALA A 649 -4.49 -29.39 -23.90
CA ALA A 649 -5.41 -29.07 -22.81
C ALA A 649 -6.53 -28.11 -23.25
N TRP A 650 -6.23 -27.12 -24.11
CA TRP A 650 -7.24 -26.22 -24.66
C TRP A 650 -8.09 -26.85 -25.77
N ASP A 651 -7.52 -27.76 -26.57
CA ASP A 651 -8.25 -28.55 -27.56
C ASP A 651 -9.27 -29.47 -26.87
N GLU A 652 -8.85 -30.14 -25.80
CA GLU A 652 -9.70 -30.98 -24.96
C GLU A 652 -10.77 -30.17 -24.24
N ALA A 653 -10.41 -29.04 -23.62
CA ALA A 653 -11.36 -28.16 -22.94
C ALA A 653 -12.47 -27.65 -23.89
N LEU A 654 -12.11 -27.31 -25.13
CA LEU A 654 -13.11 -26.90 -26.13
C LEU A 654 -13.99 -28.09 -26.54
N THR A 655 -13.38 -29.23 -26.87
CA THR A 655 -14.11 -30.42 -27.34
C THR A 655 -15.12 -30.91 -26.30
N LEU A 656 -14.66 -31.13 -25.07
CA LEU A 656 -15.54 -31.56 -23.97
C LEU A 656 -16.57 -30.49 -23.60
N GLY A 657 -16.17 -29.21 -23.67
CA GLY A 657 -17.05 -28.08 -23.39
C GLY A 657 -18.18 -27.91 -24.41
N GLU A 658 -17.96 -28.25 -25.68
CA GLU A 658 -18.99 -28.27 -26.72
C GLU A 658 -19.97 -29.43 -26.50
N ASP A 659 -19.47 -30.59 -26.06
CA ASP A 659 -20.28 -31.80 -25.85
C ASP A 659 -21.11 -31.76 -24.55
N HIS A 660 -20.55 -31.18 -23.48
CA HIS A 660 -21.11 -31.31 -22.12
C HIS A 660 -21.35 -29.98 -21.40
N GLY A 661 -20.86 -28.87 -21.93
CA GLY A 661 -20.78 -27.60 -21.23
C GLY A 661 -19.72 -27.60 -20.13
N PHE A 662 -19.79 -26.63 -19.22
CA PHE A 662 -18.81 -26.47 -18.15
C PHE A 662 -19.46 -26.45 -16.77
N ARG A 663 -18.80 -27.03 -15.78
CA ARG A 663 -19.28 -27.00 -14.38
C ARG A 663 -19.02 -25.67 -13.70
N ASN A 664 -18.08 -24.87 -14.20
CA ASN A 664 -17.60 -23.64 -13.56
C ASN A 664 -17.54 -22.49 -14.57
N ALA A 665 -18.10 -21.33 -14.21
CA ALA A 665 -18.11 -20.15 -15.09
C ALA A 665 -16.76 -19.41 -15.14
N GLN A 666 -15.95 -19.55 -14.08
CA GLN A 666 -14.57 -19.06 -13.97
C GLN A 666 -13.78 -20.10 -13.18
N SER A 667 -12.54 -20.39 -13.57
CA SER A 667 -11.76 -21.49 -12.97
C SER A 667 -10.43 -21.07 -12.35
N THR A 668 -9.81 -19.99 -12.86
CA THR A 668 -8.41 -19.64 -12.58
C THR A 668 -8.19 -18.17 -12.31
N VAL A 669 -7.28 -17.86 -11.38
CA VAL A 669 -6.78 -16.53 -11.04
C VAL A 669 -5.33 -16.64 -10.58
N ILE A 670 -4.57 -15.55 -10.56
CA ILE A 670 -3.27 -15.52 -9.86
C ILE A 670 -3.40 -14.60 -8.65
N ALA A 671 -3.38 -15.19 -7.45
CA ALA A 671 -3.51 -14.49 -6.18
C ALA A 671 -2.14 -14.08 -5.62
N PRO A 672 -2.07 -13.14 -4.65
CA PRO A 672 -0.78 -12.71 -4.08
C PRO A 672 -0.11 -13.78 -3.22
N THR A 673 -0.84 -14.78 -2.72
CA THR A 673 -0.32 -15.91 -1.90
C THR A 673 0.45 -15.56 -0.60
N GLY A 674 0.44 -14.31 -0.13
CA GLY A 674 1.39 -13.84 0.90
C GLY A 674 1.56 -14.67 2.19
N THR A 675 0.51 -15.30 2.75
CA THR A 675 0.68 -16.21 3.92
C THR A 675 0.84 -17.67 3.51
N ILE A 676 0.16 -18.12 2.45
CA ILE A 676 0.23 -19.52 2.03
C ILE A 676 1.56 -19.86 1.34
N GLY A 677 2.20 -18.88 0.68
CA GLY A 677 3.56 -19.02 0.13
C GLY A 677 4.58 -19.30 1.22
N LEU A 678 4.45 -18.68 2.40
CA LEU A 678 5.31 -18.97 3.56
C LEU A 678 5.09 -20.38 4.11
N VAL A 679 3.85 -20.88 4.12
CA VAL A 679 3.59 -22.28 4.52
C VAL A 679 4.06 -23.28 3.47
N MET A 680 4.11 -22.89 2.20
CA MET A 680 4.62 -23.73 1.13
C MET A 680 6.14 -23.64 0.93
N ASP A 681 6.85 -22.85 1.75
CA ASP A 681 8.27 -22.52 1.56
C ASP A 681 8.57 -22.00 0.14
N CYS A 682 7.73 -21.09 -0.36
CA CYS A 682 7.99 -20.39 -1.62
C CYS A 682 9.00 -19.24 -1.40
N ASP A 683 9.99 -19.13 -2.29
CA ASP A 683 10.90 -17.98 -2.33
C ASP A 683 10.19 -16.74 -2.87
N THR A 684 9.36 -16.92 -3.92
CA THR A 684 8.54 -15.87 -4.51
C THR A 684 7.05 -16.17 -4.42
N THR A 685 6.24 -15.12 -4.35
CA THR A 685 4.80 -15.22 -4.06
C THR A 685 3.97 -15.02 -5.32
N GLY A 686 3.03 -15.92 -5.62
CA GLY A 686 2.19 -15.80 -6.81
C GLY A 686 3.03 -15.74 -8.10
N ILE A 687 2.75 -14.74 -8.94
CA ILE A 687 3.56 -14.39 -10.10
C ILE A 687 4.66 -13.37 -9.76
N GLU A 688 4.81 -12.92 -8.53
CA GLU A 688 5.83 -11.92 -8.16
C GLU A 688 7.25 -12.47 -8.43
N PRO A 689 8.19 -11.61 -8.92
CA PRO A 689 9.61 -11.91 -8.81
C PRO A 689 10.03 -11.86 -7.34
N ASP A 690 11.29 -12.18 -7.09
CA ASP A 690 11.81 -11.99 -5.75
C ASP A 690 11.86 -10.49 -5.39
N PHE A 691 11.49 -10.14 -4.15
CA PHE A 691 11.48 -8.73 -3.72
C PHE A 691 12.90 -8.19 -3.53
N ALA A 692 13.75 -9.01 -2.90
CA ALA A 692 15.18 -8.85 -2.71
C ALA A 692 15.75 -10.22 -2.28
N LEU A 693 17.01 -10.52 -2.61
CA LEU A 693 17.64 -11.81 -2.30
C LEU A 693 17.73 -12.09 -0.79
N VAL A 694 17.90 -11.03 -0.01
CA VAL A 694 17.82 -11.06 1.45
C VAL A 694 16.83 -9.98 1.89
N LYS A 695 15.80 -10.37 2.65
CA LYS A 695 14.69 -9.49 3.04
C LYS A 695 14.57 -9.39 4.54
N PHE A 696 14.15 -8.22 5.01
CA PHE A 696 13.81 -8.00 6.41
C PHE A 696 12.32 -7.77 6.57
N LYS A 697 11.69 -8.60 7.38
CA LYS A 697 10.27 -8.47 7.71
C LYS A 697 10.11 -7.92 9.12
N LYS A 698 9.49 -6.74 9.26
CA LYS A 698 9.15 -6.16 10.57
C LYS A 698 7.99 -6.95 11.19
N LEU A 699 8.11 -7.34 12.46
CA LEU A 699 7.07 -8.05 13.21
C LEU A 699 6.10 -7.05 13.89
N ALA A 700 4.84 -7.43 14.05
CA ALA A 700 3.89 -6.66 14.85
C ALA A 700 4.33 -6.68 16.32
N GLY A 701 4.58 -5.51 16.91
CA GLY A 701 5.19 -5.37 18.24
C GLY A 701 6.70 -5.07 18.24
N GLY A 702 7.33 -4.92 17.06
CA GLY A 702 8.74 -4.56 16.91
C GLY A 702 9.66 -5.76 16.63
N GLY A 703 10.84 -5.50 16.06
CA GLY A 703 11.83 -6.50 15.64
C GLY A 703 11.75 -6.90 14.16
N TYR A 704 12.81 -7.53 13.66
CA TYR A 704 12.95 -7.94 12.25
C TYR A 704 13.28 -9.43 12.13
N PHE A 705 12.79 -10.06 11.06
CA PHE A 705 13.12 -11.42 10.65
C PHE A 705 13.85 -11.40 9.30
N LYS A 706 15.05 -12.00 9.23
CA LYS A 706 15.86 -12.13 7.99
C LYS A 706 15.35 -13.34 7.20
N ILE A 707 14.99 -13.12 5.93
CA ILE A 707 14.59 -14.17 4.98
C ILE A 707 15.65 -14.21 3.88
N ILE A 708 16.23 -15.38 3.64
CA ILE A 708 17.25 -15.60 2.62
C ILE A 708 16.64 -16.47 1.53
N ASN A 709 16.78 -16.05 0.28
CA ASN A 709 16.33 -16.80 -0.89
C ASN A 709 17.06 -18.15 -1.00
N GLN A 710 16.30 -19.24 -1.05
CA GLN A 710 16.83 -20.61 -1.12
C GLN A 710 17.08 -21.11 -2.55
N SER A 711 16.64 -20.36 -3.56
CA SER A 711 16.84 -20.64 -4.98
C SER A 711 18.25 -20.26 -5.48
N VAL A 712 18.95 -19.32 -4.81
CA VAL A 712 20.29 -18.85 -5.23
C VAL A 712 21.31 -19.99 -5.36
N PRO A 713 21.49 -20.90 -4.37
CA PRO A 713 22.47 -21.98 -4.47
C PRO A 713 22.21 -22.89 -5.68
N ALA A 714 20.97 -23.34 -5.84
CA ALA A 714 20.57 -24.23 -6.94
C ALA A 714 20.72 -23.56 -8.31
N ALA A 715 20.40 -22.27 -8.42
CA ALA A 715 20.62 -21.49 -9.63
C ALA A 715 22.11 -21.45 -10.03
N LEU A 716 23.01 -21.26 -9.06
CA LEU A 716 24.45 -21.26 -9.31
C LEU A 716 24.96 -22.65 -9.74
N GLU A 717 24.41 -23.74 -9.19
CA GLU A 717 24.71 -25.10 -9.66
C GLU A 717 24.28 -25.28 -11.12
N THR A 718 23.07 -24.86 -11.49
CA THR A 718 22.55 -24.90 -12.86
C THR A 718 23.42 -24.09 -13.82
N LEU A 719 23.93 -22.94 -13.37
CA LEU A 719 24.83 -22.07 -14.14
C LEU A 719 26.28 -22.61 -14.23
N GLY A 720 26.58 -23.74 -13.60
CA GLY A 720 27.85 -24.46 -13.73
C GLY A 720 28.94 -24.04 -12.73
N TYR A 721 28.60 -23.40 -11.62
CA TYR A 721 29.56 -23.07 -10.57
C TYR A 721 29.87 -24.28 -9.69
N GLY A 722 31.13 -24.43 -9.28
CA GLY A 722 31.54 -25.48 -8.33
C GLY A 722 31.16 -25.13 -6.90
N SER A 723 31.00 -26.14 -6.02
CA SER A 723 30.55 -25.95 -4.63
C SER A 723 31.35 -24.90 -3.84
N ALA A 724 32.68 -24.85 -4.00
CA ALA A 724 33.52 -23.84 -3.35
C ALA A 724 33.27 -22.41 -3.86
N GLN A 725 32.94 -22.25 -5.15
CA GLN A 725 32.57 -20.94 -5.70
C GLN A 725 31.19 -20.51 -5.18
N ILE A 726 30.25 -21.46 -5.12
CA ILE A 726 28.90 -21.23 -4.63
C ILE A 726 28.93 -20.78 -3.16
N GLU A 727 29.68 -21.48 -2.30
CA GLU A 727 29.83 -21.11 -0.90
C GLU A 727 30.36 -19.68 -0.73
N GLU A 728 31.37 -19.29 -1.52
CA GLU A 728 31.93 -17.93 -1.46
C GLU A 728 30.94 -16.87 -1.98
N ILE A 729 30.22 -17.16 -3.06
CA ILE A 729 29.18 -16.26 -3.62
C ILE A 729 28.05 -16.06 -2.60
N ILE A 730 27.59 -17.13 -1.96
CA ILE A 730 26.55 -17.06 -0.93
C ILE A 730 27.06 -16.30 0.29
N ALA A 731 28.29 -16.58 0.75
CA ALA A 731 28.88 -15.91 1.88
C ALA A 731 29.04 -14.40 1.65
N TYR A 732 29.33 -13.98 0.41
CA TYR A 732 29.34 -12.56 0.04
C TYR A 732 27.97 -11.89 0.26
N ALA A 733 26.87 -12.53 -0.15
CA ALA A 733 25.53 -11.96 -0.04
C ALA A 733 24.96 -12.07 1.39
N VAL A 734 25.10 -13.22 2.04
CA VAL A 734 24.46 -13.55 3.34
C VAL A 734 25.33 -13.17 4.54
N GLY A 735 26.65 -13.13 4.35
CA GLY A 735 27.65 -12.93 5.39
C GLY A 735 28.20 -14.24 5.96
N HIS A 736 29.44 -14.20 6.44
CA HIS A 736 30.12 -15.34 7.08
C HIS A 736 29.68 -15.58 8.53
N ALA A 737 28.91 -14.67 9.12
CA ALA A 737 28.48 -14.72 10.52
C ALA A 737 29.64 -14.80 11.54
N SER A 738 30.86 -14.44 11.16
CA SER A 738 32.06 -14.52 12.00
C SER A 738 33.06 -13.42 11.67
N LEU A 739 33.81 -12.94 12.67
CA LEU A 739 34.90 -11.97 12.49
C LEU A 739 36.27 -12.65 12.28
N GLY A 740 36.35 -13.98 12.31
CA GLY A 740 37.62 -14.71 12.34
C GLY A 740 38.59 -14.35 11.20
N ASN A 741 38.09 -14.30 9.96
CA ASN A 741 38.88 -13.98 8.75
C ASN A 741 38.59 -12.59 8.19
N CYS A 742 37.95 -11.74 8.98
CA CYS A 742 37.53 -10.42 8.53
C CYS A 742 38.72 -9.47 8.35
N PRO A 743 38.80 -8.70 7.25
CA PRO A 743 39.81 -7.66 7.09
C PRO A 743 39.56 -6.49 8.06
N GLY A 744 40.62 -6.04 8.76
CA GLY A 744 40.54 -4.91 9.69
C GLY A 744 40.06 -5.29 11.09
N ILE A 745 38.78 -5.61 11.25
CA ILE A 745 38.20 -6.01 12.54
C ILE A 745 38.14 -7.53 12.60
N ASN A 746 39.07 -8.17 13.32
CA ASN A 746 39.09 -9.61 13.54
C ASN A 746 39.50 -9.97 14.96
N HIS A 747 39.54 -11.26 15.29
CA HIS A 747 39.88 -11.74 16.64
C HIS A 747 41.23 -11.20 17.13
N THR A 748 42.22 -11.10 16.26
CA THR A 748 43.55 -10.57 16.60
C THR A 748 43.49 -9.07 16.92
N ALA A 749 42.78 -8.29 16.09
CA ALA A 749 42.60 -6.86 16.31
C ALA A 749 41.83 -6.57 17.61
N LEU A 750 40.73 -7.30 17.85
CA LEU A 750 39.94 -7.16 19.08
C LEU A 750 40.73 -7.53 20.33
N ALA A 751 41.53 -8.60 20.27
CA ALA A 751 42.44 -8.96 21.36
C ALA A 751 43.44 -7.83 21.66
N GLY A 752 43.92 -7.13 20.63
CA GLY A 752 44.77 -5.93 20.76
C GLY A 752 44.09 -4.77 21.51
N HIS A 753 42.77 -4.71 21.52
CA HIS A 753 41.96 -3.72 22.26
C HIS A 753 41.47 -4.23 23.63
N GLY A 754 41.97 -5.38 24.09
CA GLY A 754 41.69 -5.91 25.44
C GLY A 754 40.51 -6.90 25.50
N PHE A 755 39.99 -7.38 24.36
CA PHE A 755 38.99 -8.45 24.35
C PHE A 755 39.63 -9.80 24.67
N GLY A 756 39.16 -10.46 25.72
CA GLY A 756 39.58 -11.81 26.08
C GLY A 756 38.86 -12.87 25.24
N PRO A 757 39.27 -14.15 25.36
CA PRO A 757 38.62 -15.26 24.64
C PRO A 757 37.12 -15.38 24.94
N ARG A 758 36.71 -15.08 26.18
CA ARG A 758 35.32 -15.16 26.62
C ARG A 758 34.45 -14.06 26.00
N GLU A 759 34.99 -12.86 25.84
CA GLU A 759 34.28 -11.74 25.22
C GLU A 759 34.15 -11.96 23.71
N ILE A 760 35.20 -12.49 23.06
CA ILE A 760 35.16 -12.87 21.65
C ILE A 760 34.12 -13.95 21.40
N GLU A 761 34.04 -14.98 22.25
CA GLU A 761 33.02 -16.04 22.14
C GLU A 761 31.59 -15.48 22.25
N LYS A 762 31.34 -14.51 23.15
CA LYS A 762 30.05 -13.83 23.25
C LYS A 762 29.70 -13.03 22.00
N VAL A 763 30.69 -12.34 21.42
CA VAL A 763 30.52 -11.60 20.17
C VAL A 763 30.16 -12.58 19.05
N GLU A 764 30.96 -13.63 18.84
CA GLU A 764 30.73 -14.64 17.81
C GLU A 764 29.35 -15.30 17.92
N ALA A 765 28.93 -15.65 19.15
CA ALA A 765 27.60 -16.23 19.37
C ALA A 765 26.44 -15.28 18.97
N ALA A 766 26.67 -13.97 19.03
CA ALA A 766 25.66 -12.96 18.70
C ALA A 766 25.69 -12.55 17.20
N LEU A 767 26.81 -12.71 16.49
CA LEU A 767 26.98 -12.28 15.10
C LEU A 767 26.05 -13.01 14.12
N ALA A 768 25.74 -14.29 14.37
CA ALA A 768 24.86 -15.08 13.49
C ALA A 768 23.44 -14.49 13.33
N THR A 769 22.98 -13.75 14.34
CA THR A 769 21.67 -13.08 14.33
C THR A 769 21.77 -11.56 14.15
N ALA A 770 22.98 -11.03 14.02
CA ALA A 770 23.22 -9.60 13.95
C ALA A 770 22.89 -9.04 12.57
N PHE A 771 22.15 -7.94 12.56
CA PHE A 771 21.84 -7.18 11.34
C PHE A 771 22.92 -6.16 10.99
N ASP A 772 23.58 -5.65 12.02
CA ASP A 772 24.73 -4.78 11.92
C ASP A 772 25.66 -5.11 13.08
N ILE A 773 26.95 -5.23 12.81
CA ILE A 773 27.93 -5.58 13.84
C ILE A 773 27.93 -4.59 15.01
N ARG A 774 27.58 -3.31 14.78
CA ARG A 774 27.49 -2.28 15.82
C ARG A 774 26.49 -2.66 16.92
N PHE A 775 25.41 -3.38 16.58
CA PHE A 775 24.45 -3.87 17.57
C PHE A 775 25.00 -5.00 18.44
N VAL A 776 26.08 -5.66 18.05
CA VAL A 776 26.72 -6.69 18.88
C VAL A 776 27.66 -6.06 19.91
N PHE A 777 28.35 -4.98 19.52
CA PHE A 777 29.33 -4.28 20.36
C PHE A 777 28.65 -3.28 21.32
N ASN A 778 27.97 -3.81 22.34
CA ASN A 778 27.24 -3.02 23.32
C ASN A 778 27.41 -3.59 24.75
N GLN A 779 27.00 -2.84 25.80
CA GLN A 779 27.13 -3.29 27.19
C GLN A 779 26.27 -4.51 27.56
N TRP A 780 25.21 -4.80 26.82
CA TRP A 780 24.28 -5.91 27.07
C TRP A 780 24.90 -7.24 26.64
N THR A 781 25.60 -7.25 25.50
CA THR A 781 26.34 -8.41 24.99
C THR A 781 27.66 -8.61 25.74
N LEU A 782 28.45 -7.54 25.92
CA LEU A 782 29.80 -7.63 26.46
C LEU A 782 29.83 -7.62 28.00
N GLY A 783 28.87 -6.96 28.64
CA GLY A 783 28.77 -6.77 30.08
C GLY A 783 29.30 -5.39 30.50
N GLU A 784 28.55 -4.73 31.39
CA GLU A 784 28.83 -3.37 31.86
C GLU A 784 30.21 -3.24 32.54
N GLU A 785 30.65 -4.25 33.30
CA GLU A 785 31.97 -4.25 33.94
C GLU A 785 33.11 -4.23 32.92
N PHE A 786 33.03 -5.03 31.86
CA PHE A 786 34.07 -5.07 30.82
C PHE A 786 34.15 -3.73 30.07
N CYS A 787 33.00 -3.17 29.70
CA CYS A 787 32.94 -1.86 29.04
C CYS A 787 33.52 -0.74 29.90
N LYS A 788 33.28 -0.74 31.21
CA LYS A 788 33.77 0.32 32.11
C LYS A 788 35.22 0.13 32.55
N GLN A 789 35.58 -1.06 33.00
CA GLN A 789 36.86 -1.32 33.66
C GLN A 789 37.99 -1.66 32.68
N THR A 790 37.67 -2.35 31.57
CA THR A 790 38.67 -2.76 30.58
C THR A 790 38.72 -1.81 29.39
N LEU A 791 37.56 -1.45 28.83
CA LEU A 791 37.49 -0.53 27.69
C LEU A 791 37.48 0.96 28.10
N GLY A 792 37.32 1.26 29.39
CA GLY A 792 37.39 2.64 29.92
C GLY A 792 36.22 3.55 29.54
N ILE A 793 35.06 2.99 29.19
CA ILE A 793 33.92 3.76 28.67
C ILE A 793 33.12 4.38 29.83
N PRO A 794 32.88 5.71 29.85
CA PRO A 794 32.07 6.38 30.87
C PRO A 794 30.60 5.91 30.89
N SER A 795 29.97 5.92 32.07
CA SER A 795 28.60 5.39 32.28
C SER A 795 27.52 6.20 31.55
N ASP A 796 27.75 7.51 31.41
CA ASP A 796 26.93 8.45 30.66
C ASP A 796 26.94 8.16 29.15
N LYS A 797 28.06 7.69 28.59
CA LYS A 797 28.16 7.28 27.18
C LYS A 797 27.57 5.90 26.90
N LEU A 798 27.64 4.97 27.85
CA LEU A 798 27.07 3.63 27.69
C LEU A 798 25.53 3.63 27.62
N ASN A 799 24.90 4.66 28.18
CA ASN A 799 23.45 4.86 28.14
C ASN A 799 22.99 5.77 26.99
N ASP A 800 23.92 6.33 26.21
CA ASP A 800 23.62 7.12 25.02
C ASP A 800 23.31 6.15 23.85
N PRO A 801 22.08 6.15 23.31
CA PRO A 801 21.71 5.28 22.19
C PRO A 801 22.50 5.56 20.89
N THR A 802 23.18 6.71 20.81
CA THR A 802 23.96 7.13 19.65
C THR A 802 25.46 6.78 19.75
N PHE A 803 25.89 6.17 20.85
CA PHE A 803 27.28 5.84 21.09
C PHE A 803 27.74 4.61 20.30
N ASP A 804 28.68 4.80 19.37
CA ASP A 804 29.32 3.73 18.60
C ASP A 804 30.62 3.26 19.30
N LEU A 805 30.56 2.04 19.87
CA LEU A 805 31.68 1.43 20.59
C LEU A 805 32.87 1.16 19.66
N LEU A 806 32.64 0.68 18.44
CA LEU A 806 33.71 0.34 17.50
C LEU A 806 34.49 1.59 17.07
N ARG A 807 33.80 2.71 16.84
CA ARG A 807 34.44 4.01 16.59
C ARG A 807 35.25 4.49 17.79
N HIS A 808 34.74 4.30 19.00
CA HIS A 808 35.46 4.66 20.22
C HIS A 808 36.77 3.88 20.40
N LEU A 809 36.80 2.61 19.97
CA LEU A 809 38.01 1.78 19.97
C LEU A 809 39.05 2.21 18.92
N GLY A 810 38.71 3.13 18.02
CA GLY A 810 39.63 3.66 17.00
C GLY A 810 39.51 3.01 15.63
N PHE A 811 38.51 2.15 15.40
CA PHE A 811 38.23 1.63 14.06
C PHE A 811 37.64 2.72 13.16
N THR A 812 38.08 2.73 11.90
CA THR A 812 37.55 3.67 10.89
C THR A 812 36.19 3.23 10.36
N ARG A 813 35.44 4.13 9.72
CA ARG A 813 34.15 3.82 9.06
C ARG A 813 34.32 2.65 8.09
N ALA A 814 35.32 2.77 7.21
CA ALA A 814 35.61 1.79 6.19
C ALA A 814 35.93 0.41 6.77
N GLN A 815 36.60 0.34 7.94
CA GLN A 815 36.86 -0.93 8.61
C GLN A 815 35.59 -1.55 9.20
N ILE A 816 34.69 -0.73 9.77
CA ILE A 816 33.41 -1.17 10.31
C ILE A 816 32.49 -1.64 9.17
N ASP A 817 32.39 -0.88 8.09
CA ASP A 817 31.56 -1.22 6.93
C ASP A 817 32.07 -2.50 6.25
N ALA A 818 33.38 -2.64 6.04
CA ALA A 818 33.97 -3.86 5.50
C ALA A 818 33.74 -5.08 6.41
N ALA A 819 33.81 -4.89 7.73
CA ALA A 819 33.50 -5.95 8.68
C ALA A 819 32.01 -6.30 8.72
N ASN A 820 31.15 -5.30 8.54
CA ASN A 820 29.72 -5.51 8.44
C ASN A 820 29.35 -6.28 7.18
N ASP A 821 29.93 -5.92 6.03
CA ASP A 821 29.75 -6.66 4.78
C ASP A 821 30.23 -8.12 4.90
N HIS A 822 31.37 -8.35 5.57
CA HIS A 822 31.90 -9.70 5.77
C HIS A 822 31.01 -10.54 6.72
N VAL A 823 30.55 -9.97 7.82
CA VAL A 823 29.78 -10.72 8.84
C VAL A 823 28.31 -10.85 8.46
N CYS A 824 27.67 -9.73 8.11
CA CYS A 824 26.24 -9.64 7.88
C CYS A 824 25.85 -9.83 6.40
N GLY A 825 26.82 -9.72 5.49
CA GLY A 825 26.63 -9.85 4.04
C GLY A 825 26.34 -8.53 3.35
N THR A 826 26.63 -8.45 2.05
CA THR A 826 26.30 -7.28 1.22
C THR A 826 24.83 -7.25 0.81
N MET A 827 24.10 -8.35 1.03
CA MET A 827 22.71 -8.61 0.62
C MET A 827 22.48 -8.63 -0.90
N THR A 828 23.53 -8.47 -1.71
CA THR A 828 23.50 -8.54 -3.17
C THR A 828 24.51 -9.55 -3.69
N LEU A 829 24.32 -10.00 -4.93
CA LEU A 829 25.29 -10.81 -5.66
C LEU A 829 26.15 -9.96 -6.61
N GLU A 830 25.82 -8.68 -6.78
CA GLU A 830 26.63 -7.75 -7.59
C GLU A 830 28.03 -7.62 -6.99
N GLY A 831 29.06 -7.92 -7.79
CA GLY A 831 30.46 -7.90 -7.33
C GLY A 831 30.86 -9.10 -6.47
N ALA A 832 30.02 -10.13 -6.35
CA ALA A 832 30.38 -11.36 -5.66
C ALA A 832 31.59 -12.04 -6.35
N PRO A 833 32.56 -12.60 -5.58
CA PRO A 833 33.68 -13.33 -6.15
C PRO A 833 33.22 -14.46 -7.06
N PHE A 834 33.94 -14.72 -8.16
CA PHE A 834 33.66 -15.78 -9.15
C PHE A 834 32.40 -15.62 -10.00
N LEU A 835 31.37 -14.91 -9.53
CA LEU A 835 30.14 -14.70 -10.29
C LEU A 835 30.45 -13.90 -11.55
N LYS A 836 29.87 -14.32 -12.67
CA LYS A 836 30.04 -13.66 -13.96
C LYS A 836 28.92 -12.64 -14.15
N ASP A 837 29.26 -11.48 -14.69
CA ASP A 837 28.29 -10.41 -14.94
C ASP A 837 27.13 -10.84 -15.84
N GLU A 838 27.38 -11.74 -16.80
CA GLU A 838 26.37 -12.29 -17.72
C GLU A 838 25.27 -13.09 -17.01
N HIS A 839 25.54 -13.61 -15.81
CA HIS A 839 24.58 -14.38 -15.02
C HIS A 839 23.79 -13.53 -14.02
N LEU A 840 24.12 -12.25 -13.84
CA LEU A 840 23.44 -11.38 -12.85
C LEU A 840 21.94 -11.23 -13.14
N THR A 841 21.53 -11.28 -14.41
CA THR A 841 20.13 -11.17 -14.84
C THR A 841 19.21 -12.25 -14.27
N VAL A 842 19.77 -13.40 -13.87
CA VAL A 842 19.03 -14.49 -13.21
C VAL A 842 18.58 -14.09 -11.80
N PHE A 843 19.30 -13.18 -11.17
CA PHE A 843 19.12 -12.78 -9.77
C PHE A 843 18.50 -11.39 -9.61
N ASP A 844 18.09 -10.73 -10.71
CA ASP A 844 17.45 -9.42 -10.67
C ASP A 844 16.12 -9.50 -9.90
N CYS A 845 15.99 -8.66 -8.87
CA CYS A 845 14.83 -8.60 -7.98
C CYS A 845 13.93 -7.39 -8.30
N ALA A 846 12.76 -7.30 -7.65
CA ALA A 846 11.84 -6.17 -7.81
C ALA A 846 12.44 -4.82 -7.36
N ASN A 847 13.39 -4.84 -6.43
CA ASN A 847 14.10 -3.66 -5.93
C ASN A 847 15.60 -3.92 -5.86
N PRO A 848 16.42 -2.86 -5.81
CA PRO A 848 17.85 -2.97 -5.51
C PRO A 848 18.08 -3.75 -4.21
N CYS A 849 19.05 -4.66 -4.23
CA CYS A 849 19.35 -5.53 -3.10
C CYS A 849 20.48 -4.94 -2.22
N GLY A 850 20.22 -4.76 -0.93
CA GLY A 850 21.21 -4.21 -0.01
C GLY A 850 21.63 -2.78 -0.33
N LYS A 851 22.75 -2.35 0.27
CA LYS A 851 23.31 -1.00 0.07
C LYS A 851 24.14 -0.87 -1.21
N LYS A 852 24.69 -1.98 -1.71
CA LYS A 852 25.61 -1.99 -2.86
C LYS A 852 24.94 -2.40 -4.17
N GLY A 853 23.75 -2.99 -4.12
CA GLY A 853 23.05 -3.41 -5.30
C GLY A 853 22.53 -2.23 -6.10
N THR A 854 22.69 -2.27 -7.41
CA THR A 854 22.21 -1.25 -8.34
C THR A 854 21.18 -1.79 -9.33
N ARG A 855 21.09 -3.12 -9.46
CA ARG A 855 20.21 -3.79 -10.41
C ARG A 855 18.84 -4.09 -9.82
N TYR A 856 17.82 -3.96 -10.65
CA TYR A 856 16.43 -4.30 -10.36
C TYR A 856 15.65 -4.49 -11.66
N LEU A 857 14.53 -5.20 -11.58
CA LEU A 857 13.63 -5.42 -12.70
C LEU A 857 12.93 -4.12 -13.10
N SER A 858 12.84 -3.87 -14.40
CA SER A 858 12.16 -2.67 -14.88
C SER A 858 10.63 -2.78 -14.68
N VAL A 859 9.97 -1.62 -14.70
CA VAL A 859 8.50 -1.51 -14.68
C VAL A 859 7.88 -2.33 -15.82
N GLU A 860 8.48 -2.29 -16.99
CA GLU A 860 8.05 -3.03 -18.18
C GLU A 860 8.20 -4.54 -18.01
N SER A 861 9.27 -5.00 -17.36
CA SER A 861 9.52 -6.42 -17.07
C SER A 861 8.37 -7.02 -16.25
N HIS A 862 7.88 -6.31 -15.23
CA HIS A 862 6.74 -6.72 -14.44
C HIS A 862 5.45 -6.84 -15.28
N ILE A 863 5.18 -5.83 -16.11
CA ILE A 863 3.98 -5.75 -16.94
C ILE A 863 3.99 -6.83 -18.02
N ARG A 864 5.12 -7.06 -18.68
CA ARG A 864 5.26 -8.09 -19.73
C ARG A 864 5.11 -9.50 -19.18
N MET A 865 5.60 -9.77 -17.97
CA MET A 865 5.35 -11.06 -17.30
C MET A 865 3.87 -11.26 -17.00
N MET A 866 3.17 -10.22 -16.50
CA MET A 866 1.71 -10.32 -16.32
C MET A 866 1.00 -10.59 -17.64
N ALA A 867 1.37 -9.88 -18.70
CA ALA A 867 0.76 -10.02 -20.01
C ALA A 867 0.95 -11.43 -20.60
N ALA A 868 2.12 -12.04 -20.41
CA ALA A 868 2.41 -13.42 -20.83
C ALA A 868 1.47 -14.46 -20.18
N ALA A 869 0.99 -14.20 -18.96
CA ALA A 869 0.04 -15.06 -18.25
C ALA A 869 -1.43 -14.68 -18.46
N GLN A 870 -1.73 -13.38 -18.61
CA GLN A 870 -3.09 -12.84 -18.54
C GLN A 870 -4.05 -13.44 -19.58
N SER A 871 -3.56 -13.69 -20.80
CA SER A 871 -4.33 -14.29 -21.90
C SER A 871 -4.84 -15.69 -21.59
N PHE A 872 -4.28 -16.35 -20.58
CA PHE A 872 -4.61 -17.72 -20.19
C PHE A 872 -5.32 -17.79 -18.85
N ILE A 873 -5.59 -16.66 -18.19
CA ILE A 873 -6.32 -16.62 -16.92
C ILE A 873 -7.76 -16.20 -17.16
N SER A 874 -8.70 -16.95 -16.58
CA SER A 874 -10.13 -16.65 -16.69
C SER A 874 -10.55 -15.42 -15.86
N GLY A 875 -10.08 -15.32 -14.62
CA GLY A 875 -10.18 -14.09 -13.82
C GLY A 875 -9.06 -13.09 -14.14
N ALA A 876 -8.41 -12.54 -13.13
CA ALA A 876 -7.32 -11.57 -13.25
C ALA A 876 -6.09 -11.97 -12.42
N ILE A 877 -5.09 -11.08 -12.41
CA ILE A 877 -3.80 -11.28 -11.76
C ILE A 877 -3.63 -10.20 -10.70
N SER A 878 -3.40 -10.61 -9.45
CA SER A 878 -2.89 -9.73 -8.40
C SER A 878 -1.37 -9.66 -8.54
N LYS A 879 -0.86 -8.51 -8.98
CA LYS A 879 0.57 -8.26 -9.12
C LYS A 879 0.88 -6.80 -8.81
N THR A 880 1.91 -6.57 -8.01
CA THR A 880 2.45 -5.24 -7.76
C THR A 880 3.45 -4.88 -8.86
N ILE A 881 3.33 -3.72 -9.47
CA ILE A 881 4.37 -3.20 -10.37
C ILE A 881 5.24 -2.26 -9.56
N ASN A 882 6.42 -2.75 -9.18
CA ASN A 882 7.38 -1.99 -8.40
C ASN A 882 8.03 -0.91 -9.28
N MET A 883 8.18 0.28 -8.72
CA MET A 883 8.84 1.40 -9.37
C MET A 883 9.92 1.96 -8.43
N PRO A 884 11.09 2.37 -8.97
CA PRO A 884 12.14 2.98 -8.16
C PRO A 884 11.67 4.31 -7.58
N ASN A 885 12.30 4.77 -6.49
CA ASN A 885 11.96 6.05 -5.87
C ASN A 885 12.07 7.23 -6.86
N SER A 886 13.02 7.17 -7.80
CA SER A 886 13.24 8.16 -8.86
C SER A 886 12.18 8.16 -9.97
N ALA A 887 11.27 7.18 -10.01
CA ALA A 887 10.21 7.13 -11.02
C ALA A 887 9.36 8.40 -10.96
N THR A 888 8.95 8.89 -12.13
CA THR A 888 8.15 10.09 -12.29
C THR A 888 6.66 9.76 -12.38
N ILE A 889 5.80 10.78 -12.33
CA ILE A 889 4.36 10.63 -12.59
C ILE A 889 4.11 10.15 -14.03
N ALA A 890 4.93 10.61 -14.98
CA ALA A 890 4.83 10.18 -16.37
C ALA A 890 5.11 8.69 -16.52
N ASP A 891 6.07 8.14 -15.77
CA ASP A 891 6.35 6.71 -15.76
C ASP A 891 5.16 5.89 -15.21
N ALA A 892 4.45 6.41 -14.20
CA ALA A 892 3.25 5.77 -13.67
C ALA A 892 2.12 5.73 -14.73
N LEU A 893 1.90 6.83 -15.43
CA LEU A 893 0.91 6.91 -16.52
C LEU A 893 1.29 6.00 -17.70
N ALA A 894 2.58 5.96 -18.06
CA ALA A 894 3.09 5.07 -19.10
C ALA A 894 2.92 3.58 -18.74
N ALA A 895 3.09 3.23 -17.46
CA ALA A 895 2.84 1.88 -16.98
C ALA A 895 1.38 1.44 -17.13
N TYR A 896 0.42 2.35 -16.85
CA TYR A 896 -1.00 2.08 -17.08
C TYR A 896 -1.33 1.91 -18.56
N GLU A 897 -0.79 2.78 -19.41
CA GLU A 897 -0.97 2.70 -20.87
C GLU A 897 -0.43 1.39 -21.43
N LEU A 898 0.79 1.00 -21.03
CA LEU A 898 1.38 -0.26 -21.46
C LEU A 898 0.53 -1.46 -21.00
N SER A 899 0.04 -1.44 -19.76
CA SER A 899 -0.80 -2.50 -19.21
C SER A 899 -2.11 -2.65 -20.00
N TRP A 900 -2.77 -1.54 -20.29
CA TRP A 900 -3.97 -1.54 -21.11
C TRP A 900 -3.69 -2.07 -22.51
N SER A 901 -2.61 -1.61 -23.17
CA SER A 901 -2.26 -2.01 -24.54
C SER A 901 -1.91 -3.51 -24.68
N LEU A 902 -1.56 -4.16 -23.57
CA LEU A 902 -1.24 -5.58 -23.51
C LEU A 902 -2.40 -6.46 -23.01
N GLY A 903 -3.59 -5.88 -22.82
CA GLY A 903 -4.78 -6.63 -22.43
C GLY A 903 -4.80 -7.06 -20.96
N ILE A 904 -4.04 -6.37 -20.10
CA ILE A 904 -4.09 -6.59 -18.65
C ILE A 904 -5.44 -6.13 -18.09
N LYS A 905 -5.99 -6.88 -17.14
CA LYS A 905 -7.32 -6.62 -16.56
C LYS A 905 -7.29 -5.62 -15.40
N ALA A 906 -6.23 -5.63 -14.60
CA ALA A 906 -6.01 -4.70 -13.49
C ALA A 906 -4.53 -4.37 -13.29
N ASN A 907 -4.25 -3.19 -12.75
CA ASN A 907 -2.89 -2.72 -12.46
C ASN A 907 -2.84 -2.04 -11.08
N ALA A 908 -1.86 -2.44 -10.27
CA ALA A 908 -1.48 -1.76 -9.05
C ALA A 908 0.01 -1.37 -9.11
N LEU A 909 0.29 -0.07 -8.97
CA LEU A 909 1.65 0.48 -8.95
C LEU A 909 2.10 0.66 -7.50
N TYR A 910 3.37 0.41 -7.24
CA TYR A 910 3.99 0.75 -5.97
C TYR A 910 5.36 1.37 -6.23
N ARG A 911 5.45 2.68 -6.05
CA ARG A 911 6.72 3.40 -6.08
C ARG A 911 7.37 3.35 -4.71
N ASP A 912 8.65 3.01 -4.67
CA ASP A 912 9.41 3.09 -3.43
C ASP A 912 9.37 4.52 -2.85
N GLY A 913 9.08 4.64 -1.55
CA GLY A 913 8.87 5.93 -0.88
C GLY A 913 7.51 6.59 -1.12
N SER A 914 6.55 5.95 -1.79
CA SER A 914 5.16 6.43 -1.88
C SER A 914 4.37 6.29 -0.57
N LYS A 915 4.87 5.51 0.40
CA LYS A 915 4.29 5.37 1.74
C LYS A 915 5.31 5.73 2.80
N LEU A 916 4.87 6.37 3.88
CA LEU A 916 5.75 6.75 5.00
C LEU A 916 6.20 5.55 5.83
N SER A 917 5.47 4.44 5.75
CA SER A 917 5.78 3.18 6.43
C SER A 917 5.71 2.03 5.45
N GLN A 918 6.76 1.20 5.41
CA GLN A 918 6.81 0.00 4.57
C GLN A 918 7.02 -1.25 5.43
N PRO A 919 6.24 -2.32 5.24
CA PRO A 919 6.35 -3.54 6.05
C PRO A 919 7.50 -4.48 5.64
N LEU A 920 8.00 -4.35 4.40
CA LEU A 920 9.18 -5.03 3.89
C LEU A 920 10.19 -3.97 3.42
N ALA A 921 11.46 -4.23 3.69
CA ALA A 921 12.55 -3.37 3.24
C ALA A 921 13.70 -4.22 2.68
N ALA A 922 14.33 -3.73 1.62
CA ALA A 922 15.52 -4.33 1.01
C ALA A 922 16.83 -3.93 1.75
N ALA A 923 16.76 -2.87 2.56
CA ALA A 923 17.81 -2.41 3.45
C ALA A 923 17.21 -1.88 4.76
N LEU A 924 17.98 -1.92 5.85
CA LEU A 924 17.53 -1.48 7.19
C LEU A 924 17.72 0.02 7.45
N VAL A 925 18.44 0.72 6.58
CA VAL A 925 18.80 2.13 6.75
C VAL A 925 18.53 2.85 5.43
N GLU A 926 17.65 3.85 5.43
CA GLU A 926 17.40 4.70 4.26
C GLU A 926 18.66 5.53 3.95
N ASP A 927 19.10 5.49 2.70
CA ASP A 927 20.26 6.19 2.15
C ASP A 927 20.19 7.69 2.39
N ASP A 928 21.00 8.17 3.32
CA ASP A 928 21.53 9.51 3.27
C ASP A 928 22.84 9.53 4.07
N GLU A 929 23.92 9.22 3.37
CA GLU A 929 25.27 9.14 3.93
C GLU A 929 25.73 10.49 4.52
N GLU A 930 25.21 11.60 4.00
CA GLU A 930 25.53 12.99 4.41
C GLU A 930 24.77 13.34 5.70
N ALA A 931 23.50 12.94 5.81
CA ALA A 931 22.73 13.08 7.04
C ALA A 931 23.17 12.14 8.17
N GLU A 932 23.63 10.92 7.85
CA GLU A 932 24.27 10.05 8.84
C GLU A 932 25.55 10.68 9.40
N GLU A 933 26.33 11.35 8.56
CA GLU A 933 27.57 12.03 8.96
C GLU A 933 27.29 13.24 9.86
N ILE A 934 26.28 14.06 9.52
CA ILE A 934 25.86 15.22 10.33
C ILE A 934 25.13 14.80 11.62
N LEU A 935 24.38 13.69 11.63
CA LEU A 935 23.76 13.12 12.84
C LEU A 935 24.80 12.48 13.77
N ALA A 936 25.85 11.87 13.22
CA ALA A 936 26.93 11.29 13.99
C ALA A 936 27.90 12.35 14.54
N THR A 937 28.18 13.43 13.81
CA THR A 937 29.30 14.35 14.13
C THR A 937 28.94 15.84 14.19
N GLY A 938 27.76 16.26 13.76
CA GLY A 938 27.35 17.67 13.70
C GLY A 938 26.93 18.30 15.03
N SER A 939 26.86 19.63 15.05
CA SER A 939 26.30 20.40 16.17
C SER A 939 24.78 20.24 16.28
N ALA A 940 24.20 20.54 17.44
CA ALA A 940 22.75 20.44 17.66
C ALA A 940 21.91 21.28 16.65
N GLN A 941 22.49 22.35 16.11
CA GLN A 941 21.88 23.21 15.09
C GLN A 941 21.96 22.59 13.68
N GLU A 942 23.08 21.95 13.32
CA GLU A 942 23.25 21.25 12.04
C GLU A 942 22.39 19.97 12.00
N LYS A 943 22.29 19.25 13.12
CA LYS A 943 21.39 18.11 13.30
C LYS A 943 19.92 18.49 13.14
N ALA A 944 19.51 19.62 13.72
CA ALA A 944 18.16 20.14 13.57
C ALA A 944 17.86 20.62 12.14
N ALA A 945 18.88 21.14 11.43
CA ALA A 945 18.77 21.54 10.03
C ALA A 945 18.60 20.32 9.11
N VAL A 946 19.39 19.26 9.27
CA VAL A 946 19.28 18.01 8.49
C VAL A 946 17.96 17.27 8.74
N ILE A 947 17.50 17.23 9.99
CA ILE A 947 16.18 16.65 10.31
C ILE A 947 15.06 17.50 9.68
N ALA A 948 15.20 18.82 9.69
CA ALA A 948 14.25 19.70 9.02
C ALA A 948 14.32 19.55 7.49
N GLU A 949 15.51 19.45 6.90
CA GLU A 949 15.74 19.25 5.46
C GLU A 949 15.18 17.92 4.98
N LYS A 950 15.39 16.79 5.68
CA LYS A 950 14.80 15.48 5.31
C LYS A 950 13.28 15.42 5.40
N ILE A 951 12.71 16.09 6.41
CA ILE A 951 11.24 16.19 6.54
C ILE A 951 10.67 17.08 5.42
N VAL A 952 11.46 18.04 4.94
CA VAL A 952 11.11 18.99 3.87
C VAL A 952 11.36 18.40 2.48
N GLU A 953 12.44 17.66 2.24
CA GLU A 953 12.76 17.03 0.94
C GLU A 953 11.77 15.94 0.54
N LYS A 954 11.26 15.16 1.50
CA LYS A 954 10.22 14.14 1.22
C LYS A 954 8.87 14.76 0.78
N ILE A 955 8.68 16.08 0.88
CA ILE A 955 7.40 16.75 0.62
C ILE A 955 7.52 17.90 -0.41
N ILE A 956 8.67 18.56 -0.51
CA ILE A 956 8.82 19.81 -1.28
C ILE A 956 9.52 19.56 -2.63
N VAL A 957 8.90 18.78 -3.52
CA VAL A 957 9.26 18.82 -4.96
C VAL A 957 8.17 19.55 -5.79
N LYS A 958 7.04 19.94 -5.21
CA LYS A 958 6.01 20.72 -5.93
C LYS A 958 5.66 22.10 -5.38
N GLU A 959 5.98 22.43 -4.12
CA GLU A 959 5.56 23.72 -3.53
C GLU A 959 6.64 24.82 -3.45
N ALA A 960 7.94 24.49 -3.47
CA ALA A 960 8.99 25.52 -3.35
C ALA A 960 9.10 26.46 -4.57
N VAL A 961 8.65 26.04 -5.76
CA VAL A 961 8.71 26.86 -6.98
C VAL A 961 7.79 28.10 -6.90
N ARG A 962 6.87 28.19 -5.93
CA ARG A 962 5.97 29.35 -5.74
C ARG A 962 6.41 30.35 -4.68
N SER A 963 7.50 30.13 -3.94
CA SER A 963 7.74 30.82 -2.65
C SER A 963 8.67 32.05 -2.68
N HIS A 964 9.30 32.37 -3.83
CA HIS A 964 10.18 33.55 -3.91
C HIS A 964 9.40 34.81 -4.27
N ARG A 965 9.45 35.81 -3.36
CA ARG A 965 8.87 37.13 -3.60
C ARG A 965 9.60 37.80 -4.77
N GLU A 966 8.91 37.95 -5.90
CA GLU A 966 9.47 38.56 -7.10
C GLU A 966 9.46 40.09 -6.94
N LYS A 967 10.65 40.72 -6.91
CA LYS A 967 10.78 42.16 -6.69
C LYS A 967 10.28 42.93 -7.91
N LEU A 968 9.29 43.80 -7.70
CA LEU A 968 8.78 44.71 -8.73
C LEU A 968 9.81 45.79 -9.13
N PRO A 969 9.83 46.24 -10.40
CA PRO A 969 10.74 47.25 -10.88
C PRO A 969 10.52 48.62 -10.20
N GLN A 970 11.55 49.47 -10.20
CA GLN A 970 11.50 50.80 -9.57
C GLN A 970 10.56 51.78 -10.29
N ARG A 971 10.32 51.58 -11.60
CA ARG A 971 9.37 52.35 -12.41
C ARG A 971 8.39 51.37 -13.02
N ARG A 972 7.09 51.53 -12.71
CA ARG A 972 6.04 50.54 -13.03
C ARG A 972 5.09 51.10 -14.08
N LYS A 973 4.61 50.23 -14.96
CA LYS A 973 3.49 50.51 -15.85
C LYS A 973 2.19 50.07 -15.18
N GLY A 974 1.07 50.65 -15.59
CA GLY A 974 -0.25 50.29 -15.09
C GLY A 974 -1.28 51.33 -15.51
N TYR A 975 -2.54 51.11 -15.13
CA TYR A 975 -3.62 52.04 -15.43
C TYR A 975 -4.29 52.55 -14.15
N THR A 976 -5.00 53.67 -14.28
CA THR A 976 -5.86 54.20 -13.23
C THR A 976 -7.29 54.21 -13.73
N GLN A 977 -8.14 53.38 -13.14
CA GLN A 977 -9.57 53.36 -13.42
C GLN A 977 -10.31 54.12 -12.32
N LYS A 978 -11.12 55.10 -12.73
CA LYS A 978 -12.03 55.82 -11.85
C LYS A 978 -13.43 55.27 -12.04
N ALA A 979 -14.11 54.93 -10.95
CA ALA A 979 -15.51 54.56 -10.97
C ALA A 979 -16.27 55.16 -9.78
N VAL A 980 -17.59 55.22 -9.90
CA VAL A 980 -18.49 55.57 -8.81
C VAL A 980 -19.36 54.36 -8.51
N VAL A 981 -19.16 53.72 -7.36
CA VAL A 981 -19.92 52.53 -6.91
C VAL A 981 -20.86 52.95 -5.79
N GLY A 982 -22.17 52.80 -5.97
CA GLY A 982 -23.14 53.15 -4.92
C GLY A 982 -23.06 54.61 -4.45
N GLY A 983 -22.64 55.54 -5.33
CA GLY A 983 -22.44 56.96 -5.01
C GLY A 983 -21.04 57.34 -4.48
N HIS A 984 -20.16 56.35 -4.24
CA HIS A 984 -18.80 56.55 -3.73
C HIS A 984 -17.76 56.52 -4.84
N LYS A 985 -16.84 57.49 -4.87
CA LYS A 985 -15.76 57.56 -5.88
C LYS A 985 -14.60 56.64 -5.49
N VAL A 986 -14.31 55.66 -6.34
CA VAL A 986 -13.21 54.70 -6.18
C VAL A 986 -12.21 54.88 -7.32
N TYR A 987 -10.93 54.91 -6.97
CA TYR A 987 -9.80 54.95 -7.90
C TYR A 987 -8.96 53.70 -7.71
N LEU A 988 -9.02 52.79 -8.69
CA LEU A 988 -8.16 51.61 -8.76
C LEU A 988 -6.92 51.96 -9.58
N ARG A 989 -5.73 51.81 -9.00
CA ARG A 989 -4.45 51.94 -9.71
C ARG A 989 -3.73 50.61 -9.69
N THR A 990 -3.16 50.21 -10.81
CA THR A 990 -2.41 48.98 -10.94
C THR A 990 -0.92 49.25 -11.14
N GLY A 991 -0.08 48.32 -10.70
CA GLY A 991 1.34 48.27 -11.00
C GLY A 991 1.71 46.91 -11.57
N GLU A 992 2.34 46.91 -12.74
CA GLU A 992 2.71 45.71 -13.49
C GLU A 992 4.20 45.40 -13.40
N TYR A 993 4.53 44.13 -13.55
CA TYR A 993 5.86 43.65 -13.90
C TYR A 993 6.21 44.02 -15.36
N ASP A 994 7.50 43.92 -15.72
CA ASP A 994 7.95 44.26 -17.08
C ASP A 994 7.34 43.36 -18.17
N ASP A 995 6.85 42.17 -17.79
CA ASP A 995 6.11 41.24 -18.65
C ASP A 995 4.60 41.55 -18.75
N GLY A 996 4.11 42.59 -18.09
CA GLY A 996 2.69 42.99 -18.10
C GLY A 996 1.80 42.21 -17.14
N LYS A 997 2.34 41.32 -16.29
CA LYS A 997 1.57 40.72 -15.18
C LYS A 997 1.29 41.76 -14.09
N LEU A 998 0.14 41.67 -13.45
CA LEU A 998 -0.22 42.52 -12.33
C LEU A 998 0.57 42.12 -11.07
N GLY A 999 1.28 43.06 -10.44
CA GLY A 999 2.03 42.81 -9.21
C GLY A 999 1.62 43.66 -8.01
N GLU A 1000 0.88 44.74 -8.21
CA GLU A 1000 0.27 45.50 -7.11
C GLU A 1000 -0.99 46.25 -7.53
N ILE A 1001 -1.82 46.56 -6.54
CA ILE A 1001 -3.01 47.39 -6.67
C ILE A 1001 -3.06 48.43 -5.55
N PHE A 1002 -3.60 49.61 -5.86
CA PHE A 1002 -3.93 50.66 -4.90
C PHE A 1002 -5.37 51.08 -5.07
N ILE A 1003 -6.07 51.28 -3.96
CA ILE A 1003 -7.48 51.69 -3.94
C ILE A 1003 -7.59 52.99 -3.16
N ASP A 1004 -7.89 54.09 -3.86
CA ASP A 1004 -8.15 55.39 -3.24
C ASP A 1004 -9.64 55.72 -3.30
N MET A 1005 -10.17 56.28 -2.20
CA MET A 1005 -11.57 56.68 -2.10
C MET A 1005 -11.71 58.07 -1.48
N HIS A 1006 -12.78 58.80 -1.84
CA HIS A 1006 -13.05 60.16 -1.37
C HIS A 1006 -14.42 60.25 -0.67
N LYS A 1007 -14.42 60.84 0.54
CA LYS A 1007 -15.56 61.13 1.44
C LYS A 1007 -15.98 60.01 2.41
N GLU A 1008 -15.16 58.97 2.60
CA GLU A 1008 -15.35 57.95 3.65
C GLU A 1008 -14.53 58.25 4.92
N GLY A 1009 -14.96 57.69 6.06
CA GLY A 1009 -14.26 57.83 7.33
C GLY A 1009 -12.83 57.25 7.30
N ALA A 1010 -11.91 57.84 8.08
CA ALA A 1010 -10.48 57.49 8.08
C ALA A 1010 -10.22 55.98 8.30
N GLY A 1011 -11.04 55.30 9.10
CA GLY A 1011 -10.93 53.85 9.34
C GLY A 1011 -11.19 52.99 8.10
N PHE A 1012 -12.21 53.33 7.30
CA PHE A 1012 -12.54 52.57 6.10
C PHE A 1012 -11.46 52.74 5.02
N ARG A 1013 -10.94 53.97 4.86
CA ARG A 1013 -9.80 54.23 3.96
C ARG A 1013 -8.54 53.46 4.37
N ALA A 1014 -8.23 53.42 5.66
CA ALA A 1014 -7.07 52.66 6.15
C ALA A 1014 -7.24 51.15 5.91
N MET A 1015 -8.44 50.62 6.09
CA MET A 1015 -8.75 49.21 5.84
C MET A 1015 -8.61 48.85 4.36
N MET A 1016 -9.14 49.67 3.44
CA MET A 1016 -9.01 49.44 1.99
C MET A 1016 -7.56 49.54 1.52
N ASN A 1017 -6.76 50.44 2.10
CA ASN A 1017 -5.32 50.51 1.83
C ASN A 1017 -4.58 49.27 2.33
N ASN A 1018 -4.84 48.81 3.56
CA ASN A 1018 -4.23 47.60 4.10
C ASN A 1018 -4.61 46.36 3.29
N PHE A 1019 -5.87 46.30 2.83
CA PHE A 1019 -6.35 45.25 1.94
C PHE A 1019 -5.61 45.25 0.60
N ALA A 1020 -5.50 46.41 -0.06
CA ALA A 1020 -4.78 46.56 -1.33
C ALA A 1020 -3.30 46.17 -1.19
N ILE A 1021 -2.66 46.51 -0.05
CA ILE A 1021 -1.29 46.07 0.28
C ILE A 1021 -1.22 44.56 0.43
N ALA A 1022 -2.15 43.92 1.15
CA ALA A 1022 -2.16 42.47 1.35
C ALA A 1022 -2.28 41.70 0.01
N VAL A 1023 -3.18 42.15 -0.87
CA VAL A 1023 -3.34 41.58 -2.21
C VAL A 1023 -2.07 41.79 -3.05
N SER A 1024 -1.48 42.99 -3.01
CA SER A 1024 -0.23 43.29 -3.72
C SER A 1024 0.94 42.42 -3.24
N VAL A 1025 1.03 42.17 -1.93
CA VAL A 1025 2.02 41.24 -1.37
C VAL A 1025 1.75 39.83 -1.88
N GLY A 1026 0.51 39.36 -1.83
CA GLY A 1026 0.15 38.04 -2.34
C GLY A 1026 0.51 37.84 -3.81
N LEU A 1027 0.20 38.82 -4.67
CA LEU A 1027 0.60 38.81 -6.09
C LEU A 1027 2.12 38.73 -6.26
N GLN A 1028 2.89 39.45 -5.42
CA GLN A 1028 4.37 39.40 -5.43
C GLN A 1028 4.96 38.08 -4.93
N TYR A 1029 4.21 37.33 -4.12
CA TYR A 1029 4.57 35.97 -3.68
C TYR A 1029 4.02 34.89 -4.63
N GLY A 1030 3.63 35.28 -5.85
CA GLY A 1030 3.23 34.34 -6.89
C GLY A 1030 1.82 33.77 -6.73
N VAL A 1031 0.98 34.35 -5.87
CA VAL A 1031 -0.45 34.00 -5.81
C VAL A 1031 -1.10 34.48 -7.12
N PRO A 1032 -1.70 33.56 -7.91
CA PRO A 1032 -2.36 33.92 -9.16
C PRO A 1032 -3.51 34.91 -8.96
N LEU A 1033 -3.72 35.85 -9.88
CA LEU A 1033 -4.77 36.87 -9.76
C LEU A 1033 -6.17 36.24 -9.77
N ASP A 1034 -6.37 35.15 -10.49
CA ASP A 1034 -7.59 34.34 -10.56
C ASP A 1034 -8.05 33.86 -9.18
N GLU A 1035 -7.14 33.40 -8.31
CA GLU A 1035 -7.45 33.01 -6.93
C GLU A 1035 -8.06 34.17 -6.13
N PHE A 1036 -7.51 35.38 -6.29
CA PHE A 1036 -8.06 36.57 -5.64
C PHE A 1036 -9.41 36.98 -6.22
N VAL A 1037 -9.57 36.85 -7.54
CA VAL A 1037 -10.85 37.14 -8.19
C VAL A 1037 -11.91 36.17 -7.67
N ASP A 1038 -11.63 34.87 -7.62
CA ASP A 1038 -12.59 33.87 -7.14
C ASP A 1038 -12.93 34.04 -5.66
N ALA A 1039 -11.96 34.42 -4.84
CA ALA A 1039 -12.19 34.66 -3.41
C ALA A 1039 -13.04 35.90 -3.10
N PHE A 1040 -12.93 36.98 -3.90
CA PHE A 1040 -13.51 38.28 -3.55
C PHE A 1040 -14.65 38.75 -4.46
N THR A 1041 -14.87 38.11 -5.60
CA THR A 1041 -16.06 38.38 -6.43
C THR A 1041 -17.32 37.89 -5.70
N PHE A 1042 -18.43 38.61 -5.85
CA PHE A 1042 -19.73 38.38 -5.17
C PHE A 1042 -19.76 38.64 -3.65
N THR A 1043 -18.68 39.17 -3.07
CA THR A 1043 -18.69 39.63 -1.67
C THR A 1043 -19.62 40.83 -1.49
N ARG A 1044 -20.53 40.78 -0.51
CA ARG A 1044 -21.57 41.79 -0.28
C ARG A 1044 -21.28 42.63 0.96
N PHE A 1045 -21.05 43.93 0.77
CA PHE A 1045 -21.02 44.94 1.84
C PHE A 1045 -21.12 46.36 1.26
N GLU A 1046 -21.61 47.32 2.04
CA GLU A 1046 -21.77 48.72 1.62
C GLU A 1046 -20.41 49.45 1.58
N PRO A 1047 -20.11 50.28 0.56
CA PRO A 1047 -21.03 50.73 -0.50
C PRO A 1047 -21.28 49.72 -1.62
N ALA A 1048 -22.55 49.49 -1.95
CA ALA A 1048 -22.99 48.64 -3.05
C ALA A 1048 -23.95 49.38 -4.00
N GLY A 1049 -24.00 48.96 -5.27
CA GLY A 1049 -24.98 49.47 -6.22
C GLY A 1049 -24.39 49.84 -7.58
N MET A 1050 -25.13 50.69 -8.31
CA MET A 1050 -24.84 50.99 -9.70
C MET A 1050 -23.46 51.64 -9.87
N VAL A 1051 -22.70 51.12 -10.85
CA VAL A 1051 -21.34 51.54 -11.16
C VAL A 1051 -21.38 52.52 -12.32
N GLN A 1052 -20.87 53.73 -12.13
CA GLN A 1052 -20.72 54.75 -13.17
C GLN A 1052 -19.24 54.96 -13.49
N GLY A 1053 -18.90 55.13 -14.77
CA GLY A 1053 -17.54 55.38 -15.22
C GLY A 1053 -16.71 54.13 -15.57
N ASN A 1054 -17.31 52.95 -15.60
CA ASN A 1054 -16.72 51.73 -16.16
C ASN A 1054 -17.59 51.21 -17.32
N ASP A 1055 -16.95 50.83 -18.42
CA ASP A 1055 -17.65 50.47 -19.65
C ASP A 1055 -18.24 49.05 -19.59
N SER A 1056 -17.61 48.14 -18.85
CA SER A 1056 -17.94 46.71 -18.80
C SER A 1056 -18.79 46.31 -17.59
N ILE A 1057 -18.59 46.94 -16.43
CA ILE A 1057 -19.26 46.61 -15.16
C ILE A 1057 -20.24 47.74 -14.80
N LYS A 1058 -21.54 47.44 -14.82
CA LYS A 1058 -22.61 48.44 -14.57
C LYS A 1058 -23.21 48.37 -13.17
N ASN A 1059 -23.02 47.27 -12.44
CA ASN A 1059 -23.50 47.11 -11.07
C ASN A 1059 -22.51 46.24 -10.28
N ALA A 1060 -22.32 46.52 -8.99
CA ALA A 1060 -21.46 45.75 -8.11
C ALA A 1060 -22.06 45.60 -6.72
N THR A 1061 -21.85 44.44 -6.10
CA THR A 1061 -22.40 44.10 -4.79
C THR A 1061 -21.54 44.56 -3.61
N SER A 1062 -20.34 45.06 -3.90
CA SER A 1062 -19.47 45.83 -3.01
C SER A 1062 -18.36 46.50 -3.84
N ILE A 1063 -17.52 47.31 -3.19
CA ILE A 1063 -16.33 47.89 -3.82
C ILE A 1063 -15.28 46.82 -4.13
N LEU A 1064 -15.12 45.79 -3.28
CA LEU A 1064 -14.20 44.70 -3.56
C LEU A 1064 -14.68 43.87 -4.75
N ASP A 1065 -15.97 43.55 -4.80
CA ASP A 1065 -16.59 42.90 -5.94
C ASP A 1065 -16.37 43.69 -7.24
N TYR A 1066 -16.49 45.03 -7.20
CA TYR A 1066 -16.16 45.87 -8.35
C TYR A 1066 -14.67 45.76 -8.76
N VAL A 1067 -13.74 45.91 -7.80
CA VAL A 1067 -12.30 45.90 -8.07
C VAL A 1067 -11.86 44.58 -8.69
N PHE A 1068 -12.27 43.45 -8.13
CA PHE A 1068 -11.83 42.15 -8.64
C PHE A 1068 -12.49 41.75 -9.95
N ARG A 1069 -13.75 42.13 -10.19
CA ARG A 1069 -14.33 41.99 -11.54
C ARG A 1069 -13.58 42.82 -12.56
N GLU A 1070 -13.18 44.04 -12.22
CA GLU A 1070 -12.45 44.89 -13.15
C GLU A 1070 -11.06 44.35 -13.46
N LEU A 1071 -10.35 43.84 -12.46
CA LEU A 1071 -9.06 43.17 -12.66
C LEU A 1071 -9.22 41.87 -13.47
N ALA A 1072 -10.29 41.11 -13.24
CA ALA A 1072 -10.60 39.90 -13.99
C ALA A 1072 -10.87 40.18 -15.47
N VAL A 1073 -11.68 41.22 -15.76
CA VAL A 1073 -11.93 41.64 -17.13
C VAL A 1073 -10.66 42.17 -17.79
N SER A 1074 -9.84 42.95 -17.06
CA SER A 1074 -8.69 43.65 -17.63
C SER A 1074 -7.44 42.78 -17.82
N TYR A 1075 -7.18 41.80 -16.93
CA TYR A 1075 -5.96 40.97 -16.96
C TYR A 1075 -6.22 39.48 -17.28
N LEU A 1076 -7.40 38.97 -16.91
CA LEU A 1076 -7.76 37.55 -17.08
C LEU A 1076 -8.69 37.28 -18.27
N ASP A 1077 -9.27 38.33 -18.87
CA ASP A 1077 -10.24 38.24 -19.97
C ASP A 1077 -11.52 37.44 -19.60
N ARG A 1078 -11.86 37.43 -18.31
CA ARG A 1078 -13.11 36.85 -17.76
C ARG A 1078 -14.31 37.74 -18.09
N THR A 1079 -14.68 37.76 -19.36
CA THR A 1079 -15.81 38.57 -19.89
C THR A 1079 -17.18 38.10 -19.39
N ASP A 1080 -17.27 36.92 -18.76
CA ASP A 1080 -18.44 36.42 -18.05
C ASP A 1080 -18.80 37.26 -16.81
N LEU A 1081 -17.81 37.94 -16.21
CA LEU A 1081 -18.01 38.85 -15.08
C LEU A 1081 -18.38 40.28 -15.50
N ALA A 1082 -18.28 40.59 -16.80
CA ALA A 1082 -18.71 41.85 -17.37
C ALA A 1082 -20.23 41.84 -17.63
N HIS A 1083 -20.89 42.96 -17.36
CA HIS A 1083 -22.29 43.16 -17.74
C HIS A 1083 -22.42 43.52 -19.23
N VAL A 1084 -21.39 44.15 -19.79
CA VAL A 1084 -21.26 44.47 -21.21
C VAL A 1084 -19.92 43.91 -21.67
N LYS A 1085 -19.93 42.97 -22.63
CA LYS A 1085 -18.70 42.38 -23.17
C LYS A 1085 -17.91 43.49 -23.90
N PRO A 1086 -16.62 43.69 -23.59
CA PRO A 1086 -15.83 44.70 -24.27
C PRO A 1086 -15.50 44.22 -25.69
N GLU A 1087 -16.10 44.85 -26.71
CA GLU A 1087 -15.75 44.59 -28.11
C GLU A 1087 -14.40 45.24 -28.44
N GLY A 1088 -13.45 44.46 -28.95
CA GLY A 1088 -12.17 44.96 -29.44
C GLY A 1088 -12.37 45.76 -30.73
N ALA A 1089 -11.72 46.92 -30.84
CA ALA A 1089 -11.74 47.75 -32.05
C ALA A 1089 -11.27 46.93 -33.26
N ARG A 1090 -12.20 46.59 -34.15
CA ARG A 1090 -11.89 46.04 -35.48
C ARG A 1090 -11.38 47.18 -36.36
N PHE A 1091 -10.42 46.88 -37.21
CA PHE A 1091 -9.72 47.86 -38.06
C PHE A 1091 -10.59 48.40 -39.21
N ASP A 1092 -11.90 48.13 -39.18
CA ASP A 1092 -12.80 48.27 -40.32
C ASP A 1092 -14.03 49.17 -40.00
N ASP A 1093 -14.17 49.65 -38.76
CA ASP A 1093 -15.26 50.55 -38.36
C ASP A 1093 -14.79 52.00 -38.30
N MET A 1094 -14.87 52.70 -39.44
CA MET A 1094 -14.85 54.16 -39.50
C MET A 1094 -15.88 54.62 -40.54
N GLY A 1095 -16.96 55.27 -40.09
CA GLY A 1095 -17.80 56.06 -40.99
C GLY A 1095 -19.11 56.58 -40.40
N GLY A 1096 -19.08 57.76 -39.79
CA GLY A 1096 -20.27 58.58 -39.53
C GLY A 1096 -19.94 60.01 -39.07
N GLY A 1097 -19.65 60.91 -40.02
CA GLY A 1097 -19.86 62.36 -39.84
C GLY A 1097 -18.68 63.32 -40.07
N GLU A 1098 -18.51 63.74 -41.33
CA GLU A 1098 -18.17 65.09 -41.87
C GLU A 1098 -16.79 65.78 -41.67
N GLU A 1099 -16.22 66.09 -42.85
CA GLU A 1099 -15.35 67.23 -43.25
C GLU A 1099 -13.86 67.31 -42.81
N GLU A 1100 -12.94 66.83 -43.67
CA GLU A 1100 -12.15 67.66 -44.63
C GLU A 1100 -10.94 66.89 -45.22
N GLY A 1101 -10.84 66.89 -46.56
CA GLY A 1101 -9.57 67.20 -47.27
C GLY A 1101 -8.52 66.11 -47.55
N GLN A 1102 -8.62 65.50 -48.74
CA GLN A 1102 -7.57 64.93 -49.61
C GLN A 1102 -6.08 65.10 -49.23
N ASN A 1103 -5.33 63.98 -49.14
CA ASN A 1103 -4.33 63.53 -50.14
C ASN A 1103 -3.49 62.36 -49.59
N VAL A 1104 -3.51 61.23 -50.30
CA VAL A 1104 -2.60 60.10 -50.07
C VAL A 1104 -1.26 60.39 -50.76
N ALA A 1105 -0.16 60.27 -50.02
CA ALA A 1105 1.17 59.99 -50.56
C ALA A 1105 1.71 58.74 -49.84
N PRO A 1106 2.32 57.77 -50.56
CA PRO A 1106 2.80 56.54 -49.93
C PRO A 1106 4.10 56.85 -49.18
N VAL A 1107 4.09 56.66 -47.85
CA VAL A 1107 5.29 56.77 -47.02
C VAL A 1107 5.76 55.36 -46.67
N SER A 1108 7.06 55.14 -46.87
CA SER A 1108 7.77 53.88 -46.84
C SER A 1108 7.64 53.08 -45.53
N GLU A 1109 7.83 51.75 -45.66
CA GLU A 1109 7.80 50.69 -44.62
C GLU A 1109 8.67 50.93 -43.36
N GLN A 1110 9.41 52.04 -43.27
CA GLN A 1110 10.24 52.37 -42.10
C GLN A 1110 9.56 53.31 -41.09
N SER A 1111 8.35 53.82 -41.35
CA SER A 1111 7.61 54.71 -40.44
C SER A 1111 6.69 53.97 -39.44
N GLU A 1112 6.21 52.77 -39.78
CA GLU A 1112 5.32 51.98 -38.91
C GLU A 1112 6.01 51.45 -37.65
N LEU A 1113 7.31 51.13 -37.75
CA LEU A 1113 8.07 50.62 -36.61
C LEU A 1113 8.26 51.69 -35.51
N LYS A 1114 8.40 52.98 -35.84
CA LYS A 1114 8.62 54.02 -34.82
C LYS A 1114 7.33 54.41 -34.09
N SER A 1115 6.20 54.43 -34.76
CA SER A 1115 4.89 54.74 -34.16
C SER A 1115 4.39 53.59 -33.27
N LEU A 1116 4.58 52.32 -33.67
CA LEU A 1116 4.31 51.14 -32.84
C LEU A 1116 5.27 50.98 -31.65
N THR A 1117 6.55 51.34 -31.80
CA THR A 1117 7.51 51.29 -30.70
C THR A 1117 7.24 52.40 -29.67
N MET A 1118 6.79 53.59 -30.10
CA MET A 1118 6.32 54.64 -29.18
C MET A 1118 5.06 54.23 -28.43
N LEU A 1119 4.08 53.59 -29.11
CA LEU A 1119 2.87 53.07 -28.47
C LEU A 1119 3.18 51.98 -27.42
N LYS A 1120 4.12 51.06 -27.70
CA LYS A 1120 4.61 50.06 -26.72
C LYS A 1120 5.37 50.67 -25.53
N GLN A 1121 6.01 51.83 -25.71
CA GLN A 1121 6.72 52.50 -24.63
C GLN A 1121 5.79 53.28 -23.67
N ILE A 1122 4.60 53.69 -24.12
CA ILE A 1122 3.71 54.59 -23.36
C ILE A 1122 2.46 53.86 -22.80
N SER A 1123 2.12 52.66 -23.28
CA SER A 1123 0.93 51.90 -22.85
C SER A 1123 1.24 50.60 -22.08
N SER A 1124 0.31 50.16 -21.22
CA SER A 1124 0.39 48.91 -20.43
C SER A 1124 0.49 47.70 -21.36
N ALA A 1125 1.51 46.86 -21.14
CA ALA A 1125 1.74 45.66 -21.95
C ALA A 1125 0.75 44.54 -21.59
N GLY A 1126 0.25 44.48 -20.35
CA GLY A 1126 -0.76 43.51 -19.91
C GLY A 1126 -2.13 43.76 -20.50
N TYR A 1127 -2.60 45.02 -20.49
CA TYR A 1127 -3.91 45.42 -21.02
C TYR A 1127 -4.01 45.22 -22.55
N LEU A 1128 -2.90 45.31 -23.28
CA LEU A 1128 -2.86 45.18 -24.74
C LEU A 1128 -2.48 43.78 -25.25
N ARG A 1129 -1.83 42.92 -24.42
CA ARG A 1129 -1.25 41.63 -24.84
C ARG A 1129 -2.25 40.60 -25.36
N LYS A 1130 -3.51 40.67 -24.93
CA LYS A 1130 -4.56 39.68 -25.26
C LYS A 1130 -5.58 40.15 -26.30
N ARG A 1131 -5.43 41.37 -26.83
CA ARG A 1131 -6.29 41.92 -27.90
C ARG A 1131 -5.61 41.97 -29.29
N LEU A 1132 -4.47 41.30 -29.47
CA LEU A 1132 -3.75 41.21 -30.75
C LEU A 1132 -3.52 39.73 -31.15
N PRO A 1133 -3.63 39.36 -32.45
CA PRO A 1133 -3.52 37.96 -32.90
C PRO A 1133 -2.14 37.33 -32.65
N GLN A 1134 -2.12 36.10 -32.15
CA GLN A 1134 -0.94 35.28 -31.86
C GLN A 1134 -0.43 34.52 -33.10
N GLU A 1135 0.42 35.14 -33.91
CA GLU A 1135 1.37 34.40 -34.76
C GLU A 1135 2.72 35.10 -34.69
N LEU A 1136 3.57 34.72 -33.73
CA LEU A 1136 5.05 34.83 -33.81
C LEU A 1136 5.66 34.24 -32.52
N MET A 1137 6.30 33.07 -32.59
CA MET A 1137 7.13 32.51 -31.52
C MET A 1137 8.55 32.26 -32.05
N VAL A 1138 9.59 32.62 -31.27
CA VAL A 1138 11.01 32.45 -31.62
C VAL A 1138 11.75 31.69 -30.51
N LEU A 1139 12.67 30.83 -30.96
CA LEU A 1139 13.58 29.89 -30.26
C LEU A 1139 14.87 30.53 -29.67
N GLN A 1140 15.60 29.70 -28.88
CA GLN A 1140 17.00 29.80 -28.34
C GLN A 1140 17.19 30.55 -27.01
N GLY A 1141 17.99 30.13 -26.01
CA GLY A 1141 18.92 29.00 -25.82
C GLY A 1141 20.20 29.42 -25.05
N GLY A 1142 20.54 28.77 -23.91
CA GLY A 1142 21.94 28.39 -23.55
C GLY A 1142 22.87 29.20 -22.59
N VAL A 1143 23.36 28.48 -21.55
CA VAL A 1143 24.78 28.24 -21.14
C VAL A 1143 25.53 29.07 -20.04
N SER A 1144 25.95 28.34 -18.98
CA SER A 1144 27.23 28.32 -18.21
C SER A 1144 27.56 29.18 -16.96
N SER A 1145 28.29 28.48 -16.09
CA SER A 1145 28.93 28.66 -14.77
C SER A 1145 30.16 29.59 -14.64
N SER A 1146 30.49 30.05 -13.40
CA SER A 1146 31.70 29.64 -12.61
C SER A 1146 32.12 30.58 -11.44
N ALA A 1147 32.48 29.95 -10.30
CA ALA A 1147 33.48 30.18 -9.22
C ALA A 1147 33.92 31.59 -8.72
N VAL A 1148 34.30 31.71 -7.42
CA VAL A 1148 35.65 32.03 -6.85
C VAL A 1148 35.64 31.94 -5.29
N ALA A 1149 36.80 31.60 -4.70
CA ALA A 1149 37.11 31.16 -3.34
C ALA A 1149 37.69 32.21 -2.35
N SER A 1150 37.90 31.75 -1.09
CA SER A 1150 39.08 31.93 -0.19
C SER A 1150 38.97 32.81 1.08
N GLY A 1151 39.56 32.31 2.19
CA GLY A 1151 40.21 33.12 3.25
C GLY A 1151 40.06 32.68 4.72
N MET A 1152 41.05 31.96 5.28
CA MET A 1152 41.20 31.59 6.72
C MET A 1152 41.92 32.68 7.57
N SER A 1153 41.71 32.67 8.90
CA SER A 1153 42.80 32.73 9.91
C SER A 1153 42.32 32.45 11.35
N GLU A 1154 43.14 31.71 12.12
CA GLU A 1154 42.98 31.30 13.53
C GLU A 1154 43.45 32.36 14.56
N ALA A 1155 43.01 32.22 15.83
CA ALA A 1155 43.88 32.30 17.03
C ALA A 1155 43.17 31.83 18.32
N ALA A 1156 43.94 31.19 19.20
CA ALA A 1156 43.55 30.42 20.39
C ALA A 1156 43.42 31.22 21.71
N ALA A 1157 42.72 30.66 22.71
CA ALA A 1157 42.98 30.87 24.14
C ALA A 1157 42.37 29.75 25.02
N SER A 1158 43.15 29.30 25.99
CA SER A 1158 42.88 28.27 27.01
C SER A 1158 42.21 28.85 28.27
N TYR A 1159 41.47 28.04 29.04
CA TYR A 1159 41.66 27.78 30.50
C TYR A 1159 40.50 26.96 31.15
N GLN A 1160 40.92 25.84 31.76
CA GLN A 1160 40.49 25.19 33.02
C GLN A 1160 39.07 24.66 33.32
N VAL A 1161 39.13 23.48 33.95
CA VAL A 1161 38.10 22.50 34.33
C VAL A 1161 37.63 22.72 35.77
N ALA A 1162 36.33 22.53 36.03
CA ALA A 1162 35.79 22.28 37.36
C ALA A 1162 34.81 21.09 37.34
N SER A 1163 35.04 20.15 38.25
CA SER A 1163 34.32 18.88 38.47
C SER A 1163 33.03 19.05 39.28
N VAL A 1164 31.93 18.36 38.91
CA VAL A 1164 30.76 18.14 39.79
C VAL A 1164 30.24 16.70 39.65
N ALA A 1165 29.85 16.13 40.79
CA ALA A 1165 29.63 14.73 41.10
C ALA A 1165 28.36 14.08 40.50
N SER A 1166 28.41 12.75 40.39
CA SER A 1166 27.34 11.86 39.97
C SER A 1166 26.20 11.77 41.01
N THR A 1167 24.96 11.97 40.56
CA THR A 1167 23.74 11.69 41.33
C THR A 1167 23.18 10.32 40.90
N ALA A 1168 22.85 9.49 41.88
CA ALA A 1168 22.25 8.17 41.69
C ALA A 1168 20.80 8.29 41.19
N MET A 1169 20.40 7.40 40.27
CA MET A 1169 19.05 7.34 39.69
C MET A 1169 17.96 7.09 40.74
N ASP A 1170 16.84 7.79 40.58
CA ASP A 1170 15.62 7.63 41.37
C ASP A 1170 14.99 6.24 41.19
N VAL A 1171 14.49 5.67 42.29
CA VAL A 1171 13.93 4.30 42.38
C VAL A 1171 12.68 4.17 41.53
N ARG A 1172 11.93 5.26 41.35
CA ARG A 1172 10.76 5.33 40.48
C ARG A 1172 11.11 5.11 39.02
N THR A 1173 12.19 5.73 38.56
CA THR A 1173 12.72 5.60 37.20
C THR A 1173 13.22 4.18 36.95
N LYS A 1174 13.88 3.58 37.93
CA LYS A 1174 14.31 2.17 37.87
C LYS A 1174 13.14 1.19 37.74
N ALA A 1175 12.02 1.45 38.43
CA ALA A 1175 10.83 0.61 38.32
C ALA A 1175 10.12 0.73 36.97
N ARG A 1176 10.05 1.93 36.39
CA ARG A 1176 9.51 2.14 35.04
C ARG A 1176 10.34 1.46 33.95
N MET A 1177 11.67 1.53 34.06
CA MET A 1177 12.57 0.81 33.15
C MET A 1177 12.42 -0.72 33.23
N GLN A 1178 11.91 -1.25 34.35
CA GLN A 1178 11.62 -2.67 34.54
C GLN A 1178 10.19 -3.06 34.10
N GLY A 1179 9.43 -2.14 33.50
CA GLY A 1179 8.09 -2.39 32.97
C GLY A 1179 6.96 -2.28 34.00
N TYR A 1180 7.22 -1.64 35.14
CA TYR A 1180 6.20 -1.31 36.14
C TYR A 1180 5.71 0.13 35.96
N GLU A 1181 4.53 0.46 36.48
CA GLU A 1181 3.95 1.81 36.33
C GLU A 1181 4.76 2.89 37.09
N GLY A 1182 5.58 2.48 38.06
CA GLY A 1182 6.39 3.37 38.88
C GLY A 1182 5.57 4.10 39.94
N ASP A 1183 4.37 3.66 40.25
CA ASP A 1183 3.64 4.11 41.43
C ASP A 1183 3.93 3.18 42.61
N PRO A 1184 4.07 3.71 43.84
CA PRO A 1184 4.27 2.88 45.01
C PRO A 1184 2.97 2.12 45.33
N CYS A 1185 3.09 0.82 45.59
CA CYS A 1185 1.98 0.00 46.06
C CYS A 1185 1.42 0.57 47.37
N GLY A 1186 0.11 0.78 47.45
CA GLY A 1186 -0.56 1.29 48.66
C GLY A 1186 -0.42 0.39 49.89
N GLU A 1187 -0.12 -0.91 49.71
CA GLU A 1187 0.10 -1.86 50.82
C GLU A 1187 1.57 -1.98 51.23
N CYS A 1188 2.49 -2.22 50.29
CA CYS A 1188 3.89 -2.52 50.61
C CYS A 1188 4.90 -1.43 50.23
N GLY A 1189 4.46 -0.32 49.62
CA GLY A 1189 5.31 0.80 49.22
C GLY A 1189 6.27 0.51 48.06
N ASN A 1190 6.27 -0.71 47.51
CA ASN A 1190 7.17 -1.10 46.43
C ASN A 1190 6.63 -0.68 45.06
N TYR A 1191 7.52 -0.38 44.12
CA TYR A 1191 7.19 0.22 42.82
C TYR A 1191 6.88 -0.80 41.71
N THR A 1192 6.53 -2.04 42.09
CA THR A 1192 6.33 -3.19 41.20
C THR A 1192 4.85 -3.39 40.79
N LEU A 1193 4.10 -2.31 40.61
CA LEU A 1193 2.70 -2.36 40.16
C LEU A 1193 2.60 -2.62 38.65
N VAL A 1194 1.74 -3.56 38.27
CA VAL A 1194 1.38 -3.90 36.88
C VAL A 1194 -0.12 -3.79 36.67
N ARG A 1195 -0.54 -3.36 35.48
CA ARG A 1195 -1.95 -3.32 35.07
C ARG A 1195 -2.54 -4.72 34.96
N ASN A 1196 -3.72 -4.90 35.56
CA ASN A 1196 -4.55 -6.10 35.49
C ASN A 1196 -6.01 -5.70 35.28
N GLY A 1197 -6.41 -5.53 34.01
CA GLY A 1197 -7.72 -4.97 33.65
C GLY A 1197 -7.82 -3.49 33.98
N THR A 1198 -8.90 -3.06 34.66
CA THR A 1198 -9.11 -1.68 35.13
C THR A 1198 -8.36 -1.35 36.43
N CYS A 1199 -7.58 -2.30 36.97
CA CYS A 1199 -7.03 -2.24 38.33
C CYS A 1199 -5.53 -2.58 38.29
N MET A 1200 -4.80 -2.27 39.36
CA MET A 1200 -3.35 -2.50 39.45
C MET A 1200 -3.07 -3.64 40.44
N LYS A 1201 -2.10 -4.50 40.13
CA LYS A 1201 -1.64 -5.58 41.02
C LYS A 1201 -0.16 -5.37 41.34
N CYS A 1202 0.22 -5.49 42.61
CA CYS A 1202 1.63 -5.45 43.01
C CYS A 1202 2.27 -6.84 42.89
N ASN A 1203 3.34 -6.95 42.12
CA ASN A 1203 4.06 -8.22 41.99
C ASN A 1203 4.89 -8.59 43.22
N THR A 1204 5.16 -7.64 44.12
CA THR A 1204 5.88 -7.93 45.37
C THR A 1204 4.99 -8.48 46.47
N CYS A 1205 3.80 -7.89 46.70
CA CYS A 1205 2.93 -8.30 47.81
C CYS A 1205 1.60 -8.94 47.39
N GLY A 1206 1.27 -8.91 46.09
CA GLY A 1206 0.00 -9.45 45.57
C GLY A 1206 -1.21 -8.53 45.73
N GLY A 1207 -1.10 -7.42 46.45
CA GLY A 1207 -2.17 -6.46 46.69
C GLY A 1207 -2.72 -5.82 45.41
N THR A 1208 -4.03 -5.58 45.36
CA THR A 1208 -4.73 -4.97 44.22
C THR A 1208 -5.26 -3.57 44.56
N SER A 1209 -5.28 -2.66 43.60
CA SER A 1209 -5.69 -1.25 43.81
C SER A 1209 -7.22 -1.04 43.86
N GLY A 1210 -8.00 -2.01 44.35
CA GLY A 1210 -9.40 -1.78 44.72
C GLY A 1210 -10.48 -2.21 43.72
N CYS A 1211 -10.30 -3.31 42.98
CA CYS A 1211 -11.42 -3.99 42.34
C CYS A 1211 -11.56 -5.40 42.95
N SER A 1212 -12.74 -5.68 43.50
CA SER A 1212 -13.13 -7.00 44.02
C SER A 1212 -13.20 -8.03 42.90
#